data_AF-A0A9E2FLL7-F1
#
_entry.id   AF-A0A9E2FLL7-F1
#
_cell.length_a   1.000
_cell.length_b   1.000
_cell.length_c   1.000
_cell.angle_alpha   90.00
_cell.angle_beta   90.00
_cell.angle_gamma   90.00
#
_symmetry.space_group_name_H-M   'P 1'
#
loop_
_entity.id
_entity.type
_entity.pdbx_description
1 polymer ?
#
loop_
_entity_poly.entity_id
_entity_poly.type
_entity_poly.pdbx_seq_one_letter_code
_entity_poly.pdbx_strand_id
1 'polypeptide(L)'
;MAFARQKVGVAKRIIRGQYKESDDPQGGLDAATAWLPDDRRPRKPSRNQEEAIVTSGHWCWALGITLSTVSITARGGERDLPSSYDLRDVGGINYVTSVKSQTGGTCWTHGAMAAMEGNLLMTGAWAAAGEAGEPNLAEYHLDWWNGFNQHNNDDVVPPSGSGLEVHQGGDYRVTTAYLARGEGAVRDIDGQSYSVPPARHESTYHYYYPRDVEWYVAGQDLSNIDLIKQKVIDEGVVGTCLCYDSDFIHYYVHYQPPTSTLDPNHAVAIVGWDDNLNTQAPENGAWLCKNSWGSGWGNDGYFWISYYDKHCGQHPEMGAVSFQNVEPLAYDHIYYHDYHGWRDTMTDCTEAFNRFTATEDETLLAVNFFTAADNVTYTVTIYDRFEGGALLDALSTASGTIDYLGLHTVDLDAPVELTGGDDFYIYLELSKGGQPYDRTSDVPVLLGAKYRTIVESTANPGESFHRVGTSWEDLYYYDDPPWNNTANFCIKGLATKRGLQVGPEDDLRSTGPVGGPFSPDTKVYELQSRSDGSFDYEVTVEPPVDWLTLSGDVSGTLAPTVTASVTVEINSNADLLPGNAYRASVHFTNTSDHGGDCTRVVTLIVGNPVLQYQWVFDADPQWTTEADWAFGEPTGGGGANGYPDPTSGHTGTDVYGYNLNGDYPDGLSEKHLTSASIDCQGLYGVHVRFWRWLGVESPEYDHAYVRASNDGVNWTTVWQNDAETTDSSWIQMDLDISSIADDHPAVQLRWTMGSTDGGWTYCGWNIDDVEIWGVLGDVDCNANGIPDACDLDCGAPGGPCDVPDCGGAEDCNGNATPDECDISQGTSLDSNGNGIPDECEVAPPLVADAPHDTPKNRYLSFNPNNTGTEVAFAVELTASADFPASVGAVGWVGEPDVTGMARLVSGPFYSDSWPTVVHVGDCAVVPVATYEVRATIDGINFTEPLQVATILRPGVSAWGDVVGSLVASEWTGPNGVVNFDDVVAAVQFFTSATTAPPLTWVDIEPEVPDAILNFADIMQMVLAFQGEPYPYRAPADCP
;
A
#
# COMPACT_ATOMS: atom_id res chain seq x y z
N MET A 1 1.46 -23.96 29.09
CA MET A 1 2.39 -24.95 29.71
C MET A 1 2.11 -26.40 29.25
N ALA A 2 2.29 -26.71 27.97
CA ALA A 2 2.05 -28.07 27.42
C ALA A 2 3.20 -28.63 26.54
N PHE A 3 4.26 -27.86 26.30
CA PHE A 3 5.43 -28.25 25.49
C PHE A 3 6.61 -28.70 26.37
N ALA A 4 6.54 -29.90 26.94
CA ALA A 4 7.57 -30.39 27.87
C ALA A 4 7.81 -31.92 27.85
N ARG A 5 7.52 -32.61 26.74
CA ARG A 5 7.64 -34.10 26.65
C ARG A 5 8.16 -34.69 25.32
N GLN A 6 9.13 -34.06 24.65
CA GLN A 6 9.79 -34.74 23.51
C GLN A 6 11.32 -34.59 23.34
N LYS A 7 12.06 -34.06 24.33
CA LYS A 7 13.54 -34.03 24.32
C LYS A 7 14.23 -35.23 25.03
N VAL A 8 13.79 -36.46 24.73
CA VAL A 8 14.58 -37.71 24.92
C VAL A 8 14.17 -38.74 23.84
N GLY A 9 14.83 -38.71 22.68
CA GLY A 9 14.40 -39.49 21.49
C GLY A 9 15.49 -40.34 20.81
N VAL A 10 16.55 -39.71 20.29
CA VAL A 10 17.44 -40.33 19.29
C VAL A 10 18.87 -40.53 19.81
N ALA A 11 19.08 -41.56 20.64
CA ALA A 11 20.43 -41.92 21.11
C ALA A 11 20.62 -43.40 21.52
N LYS A 12 19.95 -44.37 20.86
CA LYS A 12 20.25 -45.83 20.95
C LYS A 12 19.41 -46.71 20.00
N ARG A 13 19.94 -47.04 18.80
CA ARG A 13 19.96 -48.41 18.23
C ARG A 13 20.56 -48.46 16.81
N ILE A 14 21.86 -48.74 16.70
CA ILE A 14 22.46 -49.35 15.50
C ILE A 14 23.18 -50.63 15.90
N ILE A 15 22.44 -51.75 15.99
CA ILE A 15 23.01 -53.12 15.88
C ILE A 15 22.01 -54.02 15.13
N ARG A 16 22.29 -54.24 13.83
CA ARG A 16 22.03 -55.44 13.02
C ARG A 16 20.67 -56.17 13.15
N GLY A 17 19.82 -55.98 12.14
CA GLY A 17 19.89 -56.80 10.91
C GLY A 17 19.17 -58.16 10.88
N GLN A 18 18.31 -58.32 9.85
CA GLN A 18 17.76 -59.56 9.26
C GLN A 18 17.12 -60.61 10.20
N TYR A 19 15.81 -60.87 10.03
CA TYR A 19 15.32 -61.95 9.15
C TYR A 19 13.81 -61.76 8.89
N LYS A 20 13.22 -62.54 7.97
CA LYS A 20 11.80 -62.44 7.58
C LYS A 20 10.85 -62.93 8.69
N GLU A 21 9.71 -62.26 8.83
CA GLU A 21 8.53 -62.82 9.51
C GLU A 21 7.71 -63.73 8.59
N SER A 22 6.90 -64.60 9.21
CA SER A 22 5.72 -65.23 8.60
C SER A 22 4.73 -65.68 9.68
N ASP A 23 3.56 -65.06 9.66
CA ASP A 23 2.23 -65.62 9.95
C ASP A 23 1.87 -66.12 11.37
N ASP A 24 0.99 -65.32 11.98
CA ASP A 24 -0.27 -65.69 12.65
C ASP A 24 -0.28 -66.29 14.09
N PRO A 25 -1.35 -66.06 14.89
CA PRO A 25 -1.24 -66.03 16.37
C PRO A 25 -2.22 -66.97 17.11
N GLN A 26 -2.19 -66.95 18.46
CA GLN A 26 -3.39 -67.19 19.29
C GLN A 26 -3.20 -66.88 20.80
N GLY A 27 -4.12 -66.08 21.36
CA GLY A 27 -4.51 -66.04 22.78
C GLY A 27 -3.50 -65.48 23.81
N GLY A 28 -3.92 -64.87 24.93
CA GLY A 28 -5.27 -64.49 25.36
C GLY A 28 -5.58 -64.87 26.82
N LEU A 29 -6.22 -63.95 27.58
CA LEU A 29 -6.72 -64.13 28.95
C LEU A 29 -5.59 -64.29 30.03
N ASP A 30 -5.77 -64.00 31.32
CA ASP A 30 -6.86 -63.30 32.03
C ASP A 30 -6.31 -62.55 33.27
N ALA A 31 -7.19 -61.88 34.03
CA ALA A 31 -6.83 -60.94 35.09
C ALA A 31 -6.61 -61.52 36.52
N ALA A 32 -6.13 -60.62 37.41
CA ALA A 32 -6.56 -60.41 38.81
C ALA A 32 -5.74 -60.94 40.04
N THR A 33 -5.27 -59.97 40.86
CA THR A 33 -5.27 -59.98 42.36
C THR A 33 -4.28 -60.92 43.11
N ALA A 34 -3.86 -60.75 44.39
CA ALA A 34 -4.15 -59.76 45.46
C ALA A 34 -3.12 -59.78 46.65
N TRP A 35 -2.98 -58.65 47.39
CA TRP A 35 -2.68 -58.51 48.86
C TRP A 35 -1.24 -58.88 49.38
N LEU A 36 -0.46 -58.00 50.07
CA LEU A 36 -0.49 -57.38 51.45
C LEU A 36 0.03 -58.30 52.62
N PRO A 37 0.53 -57.81 53.78
CA PRO A 37 1.40 -56.65 54.10
C PRO A 37 2.42 -56.90 55.30
N ASP A 38 2.88 -55.83 55.99
CA ASP A 38 3.51 -55.73 57.35
C ASP A 38 5.03 -56.05 57.49
N ASP A 39 5.84 -55.54 58.45
CA ASP A 39 5.65 -54.75 59.70
C ASP A 39 6.97 -53.96 60.08
N ARG A 40 6.88 -53.00 61.03
CA ARG A 40 7.89 -52.50 62.02
C ARG A 40 8.54 -51.10 61.90
N ARG A 41 8.59 -50.46 63.09
CA ARG A 41 9.22 -49.16 63.48
C ARG A 41 10.35 -49.47 64.53
N PRO A 42 10.82 -48.58 65.45
CA PRO A 42 10.77 -47.10 65.58
C PRO A 42 12.10 -46.42 66.07
N ARG A 43 12.19 -45.06 66.05
CA ARG A 43 12.39 -44.20 67.26
C ARG A 43 12.36 -42.68 66.98
N LYS A 44 12.24 -41.90 68.07
CA LYS A 44 12.07 -40.42 68.23
C LYS A 44 13.14 -39.89 69.24
N PRO A 45 13.23 -38.60 69.64
CA PRO A 45 12.33 -37.44 69.49
C PRO A 45 12.97 -36.34 68.59
N SER A 46 12.98 -35.00 68.75
CA SER A 46 12.52 -33.99 69.75
C SER A 46 12.69 -32.56 69.16
N ARG A 47 12.05 -31.47 69.60
CA ARG A 47 10.77 -31.17 70.30
C ARG A 47 10.60 -29.62 70.33
N ASN A 48 9.39 -29.11 70.59
CA ASN A 48 8.99 -27.73 70.96
C ASN A 48 8.67 -26.75 69.80
N GLN A 49 7.69 -25.84 69.91
CA GLN A 49 6.37 -25.86 70.60
C GLN A 49 5.55 -24.60 70.22
N GLU A 50 4.22 -24.76 69.99
CA GLU A 50 3.08 -23.83 70.31
C GLU A 50 3.09 -22.36 69.82
N GLU A 51 1.99 -21.62 69.58
CA GLU A 51 0.53 -21.80 69.34
C GLU A 51 0.07 -20.41 68.76
N ALA A 52 -0.90 -20.21 67.85
CA ALA A 52 -2.36 -20.51 67.80
C ALA A 52 -2.85 -20.20 66.34
N ILE A 53 -3.86 -20.82 65.70
CA ILE A 53 -5.29 -21.08 66.05
C ILE A 53 -6.16 -19.80 65.96
N VAL A 54 -7.28 -19.73 65.22
CA VAL A 54 -7.76 -20.52 64.04
C VAL A 54 -8.91 -19.76 63.33
N THR A 55 -8.83 -19.61 62.00
CA THR A 55 -9.90 -19.79 60.95
C THR A 55 -9.56 -19.03 59.66
N SER A 56 -10.13 -19.33 58.48
CA SER A 56 -10.27 -20.62 57.77
C SER A 56 -10.89 -20.40 56.38
N GLY A 57 -10.26 -20.86 55.28
CA GLY A 57 -10.87 -20.81 53.94
C GLY A 57 -9.95 -21.24 52.80
N HIS A 58 -10.24 -22.42 52.22
CA HIS A 58 -9.72 -22.97 50.96
C HIS A 58 -8.20 -23.17 50.78
N TRP A 59 -7.85 -23.92 49.73
CA TRP A 59 -6.55 -24.56 49.52
C TRP A 59 -6.15 -24.45 48.04
N CYS A 60 -4.90 -24.10 47.76
CA CYS A 60 -3.99 -25.04 47.08
C CYS A 60 -2.52 -24.68 47.40
N TRP A 61 -1.58 -25.57 47.10
CA TRP A 61 -0.20 -25.49 47.60
C TRP A 61 0.83 -25.19 46.51
N ALA A 62 1.67 -24.19 46.75
CA ALA A 62 3.00 -24.13 46.15
C ALA A 62 3.95 -25.09 46.90
N LEU A 63 4.89 -25.71 46.18
CA LEU A 63 5.91 -26.59 46.78
C LEU A 63 7.21 -26.48 45.98
N GLY A 64 8.08 -25.56 46.39
CA GLY A 64 9.38 -25.33 45.73
C GLY A 64 10.35 -26.50 45.92
N ILE A 65 11.12 -26.80 44.88
CA ILE A 65 12.22 -27.78 44.90
C ILE A 65 13.50 -27.05 44.49
N THR A 66 14.44 -26.90 45.43
CA THR A 66 15.79 -26.43 45.12
C THR A 66 16.57 -27.51 44.39
N LEU A 67 16.83 -27.32 43.09
CA LEU A 67 17.74 -28.18 42.33
C LEU A 67 19.18 -27.73 42.54
N SER A 68 19.97 -28.54 43.25
CA SER A 68 21.41 -28.32 43.39
C SER A 68 22.13 -28.59 42.06
N THR A 69 22.83 -27.59 41.54
CA THR A 69 23.63 -27.70 40.32
C THR A 69 24.71 -28.78 40.45
N VAL A 70 24.59 -29.85 39.65
CA VAL A 70 25.68 -30.84 39.48
C VAL A 70 26.53 -30.39 38.29
N SER A 71 27.66 -29.73 38.58
CA SER A 71 28.62 -29.32 37.56
C SER A 71 29.31 -30.55 36.96
N ILE A 72 28.75 -31.10 35.88
CA ILE A 72 29.43 -32.10 35.06
C ILE A 72 30.47 -31.36 34.22
N THR A 73 31.73 -31.39 34.66
CA THR A 73 32.85 -30.99 33.80
C THR A 73 33.03 -32.06 32.73
N ALA A 74 32.35 -31.87 31.60
CA ALA A 74 32.62 -32.59 30.38
C ALA A 74 34.08 -32.33 29.97
N ARG A 75 34.95 -33.32 30.17
CA ARG A 75 36.21 -33.34 29.43
C ARG A 75 35.88 -33.67 27.99
N GLY A 76 36.39 -32.87 27.05
CA GLY A 76 36.37 -33.24 25.65
C GLY A 76 36.97 -34.63 25.46
N GLY A 77 36.17 -35.53 24.92
CA GLY A 77 36.65 -36.58 24.04
C GLY A 77 36.10 -36.25 22.66
N GLU A 78 36.90 -36.44 21.62
CA GLU A 78 36.39 -36.32 20.25
C GLU A 78 35.15 -37.23 20.10
N ARG A 79 34.09 -36.72 19.47
CA ARG A 79 33.05 -37.61 18.93
C ARG A 79 33.72 -38.30 17.73
N ASP A 80 33.71 -39.64 17.66
CA ASP A 80 34.16 -40.38 16.48
C ASP A 80 33.22 -40.03 15.30
N LEU A 81 33.53 -38.96 14.57
CA LEU A 81 32.83 -38.56 13.35
C LEU A 81 33.04 -39.63 12.27
N PRO A 82 32.05 -39.86 11.39
CA PRO A 82 32.24 -40.78 10.28
C PRO A 82 33.25 -40.20 9.28
N SER A 83 34.11 -41.05 8.72
CA SER A 83 35.13 -40.61 7.76
C SER A 83 34.56 -40.17 6.40
N SER A 84 33.25 -40.36 6.20
CA SER A 84 32.47 -39.78 5.11
C SER A 84 31.01 -39.65 5.55
N TYR A 85 30.32 -38.64 5.04
CA TYR A 85 28.92 -38.35 5.33
C TYR A 85 28.27 -37.71 4.10
N ASP A 86 26.98 -37.96 3.89
CA ASP A 86 26.24 -37.48 2.72
C ASP A 86 24.78 -37.28 3.13
N LEU A 87 24.32 -36.01 3.18
CA LEU A 87 22.95 -35.69 3.55
C LEU A 87 21.90 -36.26 2.57
N ARG A 88 22.34 -36.74 1.39
CA ARG A 88 21.45 -37.37 0.39
C ARG A 88 21.06 -38.81 0.72
N ASP A 89 21.79 -39.48 1.61
CA ASP A 89 21.46 -40.82 2.12
C ASP A 89 21.85 -40.99 3.59
N VAL A 90 21.15 -40.31 4.49
CA VAL A 90 21.29 -40.48 5.94
C VAL A 90 20.47 -41.69 6.41
N GLY A 91 20.85 -42.87 5.93
CA GLY A 91 20.21 -44.14 6.30
C GLY A 91 18.89 -44.41 5.59
N GLY A 92 18.76 -43.99 4.33
CA GLY A 92 17.57 -44.11 3.48
C GLY A 92 16.69 -42.86 3.46
N ILE A 93 17.16 -41.73 4.00
CA ILE A 93 16.47 -40.44 4.00
C ILE A 93 17.39 -39.40 3.34
N ASN A 94 16.81 -38.60 2.44
CA ASN A 94 17.44 -37.46 1.81
C ASN A 94 17.06 -36.17 2.56
N TYR A 95 18.05 -35.38 2.94
CA TYR A 95 17.89 -34.06 3.57
C TYR A 95 18.44 -32.91 2.68
N VAL A 96 18.57 -33.15 1.37
CA VAL A 96 19.02 -32.17 0.37
C VAL A 96 17.99 -32.06 -0.75
N THR A 97 17.48 -30.86 -0.96
CA THR A 97 16.52 -30.53 -2.02
C THR A 97 17.13 -30.60 -3.42
N SER A 98 16.28 -30.62 -4.46
CA SER A 98 16.72 -30.65 -5.87
C SER A 98 17.72 -29.56 -6.23
N VAL A 99 18.56 -29.83 -7.24
CA VAL A 99 19.55 -28.86 -7.75
C VAL A 99 18.90 -27.92 -8.75
N LYS A 100 18.65 -26.69 -8.29
CA LYS A 100 18.17 -25.55 -9.10
C LYS A 100 19.25 -25.06 -10.07
N SER A 101 18.86 -24.19 -11.02
CA SER A 101 19.76 -23.55 -11.98
C SER A 101 19.61 -22.04 -11.90
N GLN A 102 20.66 -21.37 -11.42
CA GLN A 102 20.74 -19.93 -11.31
C GLN A 102 20.83 -19.24 -12.68
N THR A 103 20.38 -17.99 -12.71
CA THR A 103 20.71 -17.01 -13.76
C THR A 103 21.40 -15.81 -13.10
N GLY A 104 22.39 -15.21 -13.78
CA GLY A 104 23.24 -14.16 -13.20
C GLY A 104 24.20 -14.64 -12.09
N GLY A 105 24.83 -13.70 -11.39
CA GLY A 105 25.65 -13.88 -10.19
C GLY A 105 24.83 -14.07 -8.89
N THR A 106 23.75 -14.84 -8.96
CA THR A 106 22.78 -15.07 -7.86
C THR A 106 23.09 -16.30 -7.01
N CYS A 107 24.33 -16.81 -7.06
CA CYS A 107 24.73 -18.02 -6.33
C CYS A 107 24.70 -17.88 -4.80
N TRP A 108 24.81 -16.65 -4.30
CA TRP A 108 24.72 -16.34 -2.86
C TRP A 108 23.31 -16.61 -2.31
N THR A 109 22.25 -16.24 -3.05
CA THR A 109 20.86 -16.56 -2.67
C THR A 109 20.63 -18.06 -2.71
N HIS A 110 21.03 -18.74 -3.80
CA HIS A 110 20.96 -20.20 -3.94
C HIS A 110 21.69 -20.96 -2.82
N GLY A 111 22.84 -20.45 -2.36
CA GLY A 111 23.60 -21.04 -1.25
C GLY A 111 22.87 -20.93 0.09
N ALA A 112 22.23 -19.79 0.36
CA ALA A 112 21.46 -19.56 1.58
C ALA A 112 20.11 -20.31 1.57
N MET A 113 19.38 -20.28 0.45
CA MET A 113 18.14 -21.05 0.30
C MET A 113 18.40 -22.55 0.45
N ALA A 114 19.44 -23.09 -0.18
CA ALA A 114 19.81 -24.50 0.01
C ALA A 114 20.16 -24.87 1.46
N ALA A 115 20.73 -23.96 2.24
CA ALA A 115 20.99 -24.15 3.66
C ALA A 115 19.68 -24.21 4.47
N MET A 116 18.80 -23.22 4.29
CA MET A 116 17.50 -23.17 4.97
C MET A 116 16.59 -24.33 4.57
N GLU A 117 16.52 -24.68 3.28
CA GLU A 117 15.80 -25.85 2.76
C GLU A 117 16.27 -27.16 3.41
N GLY A 118 17.58 -27.31 3.65
CA GLY A 118 18.15 -28.44 4.38
C GLY A 118 17.73 -28.48 5.85
N ASN A 119 17.76 -27.34 6.54
CA ASN A 119 17.31 -27.24 7.93
C ASN A 119 15.80 -27.51 8.07
N LEU A 120 14.99 -27.00 7.14
CA LEU A 120 13.55 -27.24 7.03
C LEU A 120 13.22 -28.74 6.82
N LEU A 121 14.02 -29.46 6.02
CA LEU A 121 13.91 -30.92 5.87
C LEU A 121 14.30 -31.68 7.14
N MET A 122 15.38 -31.29 7.82
CA MET A 122 15.89 -32.00 9.01
C MET A 122 15.07 -31.77 10.27
N THR A 123 14.54 -30.56 10.46
CA THR A 123 13.60 -30.23 11.54
C THR A 123 12.20 -30.78 11.26
N GLY A 124 11.82 -30.90 9.99
CA GLY A 124 10.47 -31.20 9.54
C GLY A 124 9.53 -29.98 9.56
N ALA A 125 10.05 -28.77 9.76
CA ALA A 125 9.27 -27.54 9.90
C ALA A 125 8.39 -27.23 8.67
N TRP A 126 8.88 -27.51 7.46
CA TRP A 126 8.11 -27.37 6.21
C TRP A 126 6.81 -28.19 6.23
N ALA A 127 6.91 -29.49 6.53
CA ALA A 127 5.75 -30.37 6.63
C ALA A 127 4.88 -30.09 7.88
N ALA A 128 5.43 -29.45 8.92
CA ALA A 128 4.69 -28.99 10.08
C ALA A 128 3.88 -27.71 9.81
N ALA A 129 4.36 -26.84 8.89
CA ALA A 129 3.63 -25.69 8.37
C ALA A 129 2.49 -26.07 7.40
N GLY A 130 2.38 -27.35 7.03
CA GLY A 130 1.35 -27.87 6.14
C GLY A 130 1.76 -27.95 4.66
N GLU A 131 3.00 -27.57 4.33
CA GLU A 131 3.49 -27.56 2.95
C GLU A 131 3.62 -28.96 2.34
N ALA A 132 3.49 -29.01 1.02
CA ALA A 132 3.68 -30.22 0.23
C ALA A 132 5.09 -30.29 -0.39
N GLY A 133 5.49 -31.48 -0.83
CA GLY A 133 6.74 -31.69 -1.56
C GLY A 133 8.01 -31.55 -0.70
N GLU A 134 9.08 -31.06 -1.32
CA GLU A 134 10.30 -30.64 -0.64
C GLU A 134 10.31 -29.11 -0.47
N PRO A 135 11.05 -28.54 0.50
CA PRO A 135 11.28 -27.11 0.61
C PRO A 135 11.78 -26.53 -0.71
N ASN A 136 11.15 -25.44 -1.14
CA ASN A 136 11.49 -24.73 -2.36
C ASN A 136 11.26 -23.24 -2.11
N LEU A 137 12.33 -22.51 -1.81
CA LEU A 137 12.31 -21.09 -1.46
C LEU A 137 12.68 -20.22 -2.68
N ALA A 138 12.20 -18.98 -2.75
CA ALA A 138 12.43 -18.09 -3.89
C ALA A 138 13.78 -17.35 -3.80
N GLU A 139 14.81 -17.85 -4.50
CA GLU A 139 16.11 -17.19 -4.61
C GLU A 139 16.06 -15.75 -5.14
N TYR A 140 15.17 -15.48 -6.11
CA TYR A 140 15.15 -14.17 -6.78
C TYR A 140 14.35 -13.11 -6.03
N HIS A 141 13.44 -13.50 -5.13
CA HIS A 141 12.76 -12.54 -4.25
C HIS A 141 13.78 -11.83 -3.34
N LEU A 142 14.70 -12.59 -2.72
CA LEU A 142 15.88 -12.06 -2.01
C LEU A 142 16.82 -11.24 -2.93
N ASP A 143 16.99 -11.66 -4.19
CA ASP A 143 17.89 -10.96 -5.14
C ASP A 143 17.35 -9.59 -5.58
N TRP A 144 16.02 -9.45 -5.69
CA TRP A 144 15.30 -8.19 -5.95
C TRP A 144 15.15 -7.32 -4.70
N TRP A 145 14.84 -7.89 -3.54
CA TRP A 145 14.38 -7.15 -2.35
C TRP A 145 15.39 -7.08 -1.19
N ASN A 146 16.64 -7.54 -1.37
CA ASN A 146 17.66 -7.48 -0.30
C ASN A 146 17.90 -6.08 0.29
N GLY A 147 17.62 -4.99 -0.43
CA GLY A 147 17.80 -3.61 0.05
C GLY A 147 19.17 -2.99 -0.25
N PHE A 148 20.13 -3.78 -0.76
CA PHE A 148 21.49 -3.33 -1.07
C PHE A 148 21.70 -3.06 -2.57
N ASN A 149 20.71 -3.29 -3.42
CA ASN A 149 20.87 -3.41 -4.87
C ASN A 149 20.44 -2.13 -5.63
N GLN A 150 20.49 -2.19 -6.97
CA GLN A 150 20.09 -1.10 -7.86
C GLN A 150 18.57 -1.02 -8.12
N HIS A 151 17.78 -1.92 -7.53
CA HIS A 151 16.32 -1.88 -7.57
C HIS A 151 15.74 -1.13 -6.36
N ASN A 152 16.09 -1.57 -5.15
CA ASN A 152 15.45 -1.13 -3.92
C ASN A 152 16.46 -0.91 -2.78
N ASN A 153 16.31 0.23 -2.09
CA ASN A 153 16.90 0.53 -0.78
C ASN A 153 15.96 1.51 -0.07
N ASP A 154 15.21 1.05 0.94
CA ASP A 154 14.22 1.89 1.65
C ASP A 154 14.84 2.85 2.67
N ASP A 155 16.10 2.64 3.04
CA ASP A 155 16.83 3.46 4.00
C ASP A 155 17.06 4.89 3.43
N VAL A 156 17.03 5.04 2.11
CA VAL A 156 17.18 6.34 1.42
C VAL A 156 15.85 6.84 0.84
N VAL A 157 15.68 8.17 0.76
CA VAL A 157 14.47 8.82 0.24
C VAL A 157 14.81 9.74 -0.95
N PRO A 158 14.23 9.52 -2.15
CA PRO A 158 13.35 8.40 -2.51
C PRO A 158 14.09 7.05 -2.44
N PRO A 159 13.36 5.91 -2.29
CA PRO A 159 13.96 4.59 -2.31
C PRO A 159 14.53 4.33 -3.71
N SER A 160 15.83 4.58 -3.86
CA SER A 160 16.55 4.50 -5.13
C SER A 160 17.81 3.69 -4.94
N GLY A 161 17.92 2.59 -5.69
CA GLY A 161 19.03 1.64 -5.54
C GLY A 161 20.39 2.22 -5.93
N SER A 162 21.09 2.82 -4.97
CA SER A 162 22.54 3.02 -5.01
C SER A 162 23.22 1.81 -4.38
N GLY A 163 23.71 0.87 -5.21
CA GLY A 163 24.21 -0.37 -4.67
C GLY A 163 24.57 -1.45 -5.70
N LEU A 164 24.39 -2.71 -5.30
CA LEU A 164 24.74 -3.89 -6.08
C LEU A 164 24.00 -3.91 -7.42
N GLU A 165 24.68 -4.30 -8.50
CA GLU A 165 24.02 -4.56 -9.79
C GLU A 165 23.06 -5.75 -9.58
N VAL A 166 21.79 -5.57 -9.94
CA VAL A 166 20.75 -6.60 -9.73
C VAL A 166 21.16 -7.89 -10.44
N HIS A 167 20.91 -9.03 -9.83
CA HIS A 167 21.40 -10.34 -10.27
C HIS A 167 22.93 -10.50 -10.30
N GLN A 168 23.74 -9.61 -9.70
CA GLN A 168 25.20 -9.65 -9.80
C GLN A 168 25.91 -9.48 -8.44
N GLY A 169 25.92 -10.55 -7.66
CA GLY A 169 26.66 -10.66 -6.42
C GLY A 169 25.87 -10.25 -5.17
N GLY A 170 26.55 -10.41 -4.04
CA GLY A 170 25.99 -10.38 -2.69
C GLY A 170 26.81 -11.30 -1.79
N ASP A 171 26.49 -11.31 -0.50
CA ASP A 171 27.14 -12.14 0.52
C ASP A 171 26.12 -12.65 1.57
N TYR A 172 26.51 -13.56 2.46
CA TYR A 172 25.58 -14.12 3.45
C TYR A 172 25.18 -13.12 4.55
N ARG A 173 25.89 -11.99 4.74
CA ARG A 173 25.40 -10.89 5.59
C ARG A 173 24.30 -10.09 4.90
N VAL A 174 24.40 -9.87 3.58
CA VAL A 174 23.30 -9.31 2.76
C VAL A 174 22.05 -10.17 2.91
N THR A 175 22.17 -11.50 2.78
CA THR A 175 21.05 -12.43 3.05
C THR A 175 20.54 -12.31 4.49
N THR A 176 21.43 -12.27 5.47
CA THR A 176 21.06 -12.28 6.89
C THR A 176 20.39 -10.98 7.33
N ALA A 177 20.80 -9.81 6.81
CA ALA A 177 20.15 -8.53 7.07
C ALA A 177 18.70 -8.51 6.54
N TYR A 178 18.52 -8.96 5.30
CA TYR A 178 17.20 -9.14 4.67
C TYR A 178 16.29 -10.08 5.46
N LEU A 179 16.79 -11.23 5.91
CA LEU A 179 16.02 -12.19 6.71
C LEU A 179 15.72 -11.66 8.13
N ALA A 180 16.68 -10.97 8.76
CA ALA A 180 16.55 -10.43 10.12
C ALA A 180 15.53 -9.28 10.23
N ARG A 181 15.21 -8.60 9.13
CA ARG A 181 14.21 -7.51 9.09
C ARG A 181 12.80 -7.96 8.63
N GLY A 182 12.57 -9.28 8.52
CA GLY A 182 11.24 -9.86 8.35
C GLY A 182 10.77 -10.05 6.91
N GLU A 183 11.51 -9.55 5.91
CA GLU A 183 11.13 -9.72 4.50
C GLU A 183 11.22 -11.19 4.04
N GLY A 184 12.07 -11.98 4.70
CA GLY A 184 11.90 -13.42 4.84
C GLY A 184 12.14 -14.26 3.58
N ALA A 185 12.38 -15.56 3.77
CA ALA A 185 12.48 -16.49 2.66
C ALA A 185 11.07 -16.96 2.27
N VAL A 186 10.48 -16.37 1.23
CA VAL A 186 9.18 -16.79 0.68
C VAL A 186 9.32 -18.08 -0.12
N ARG A 187 8.21 -18.79 -0.38
CA ARG A 187 8.23 -19.99 -1.24
C ARG A 187 8.48 -19.61 -2.70
N ASP A 188 9.03 -20.55 -3.45
CA ASP A 188 9.25 -20.46 -4.90
C ASP A 188 7.93 -20.18 -5.67
N ILE A 189 6.83 -20.82 -5.25
CA ILE A 189 5.48 -20.59 -5.80
C ILE A 189 4.88 -19.22 -5.44
N ASP A 190 5.41 -18.56 -4.40
CA ASP A 190 4.94 -17.25 -3.96
C ASP A 190 5.65 -16.14 -4.75
N GLY A 191 7.00 -16.16 -4.76
CA GLY A 191 7.80 -15.02 -5.21
C GLY A 191 8.97 -15.32 -6.15
N GLN A 192 9.08 -16.49 -6.78
CA GLN A 192 10.20 -16.75 -7.71
C GLN A 192 9.98 -16.09 -9.08
N SER A 193 10.70 -15.00 -9.35
CA SER A 193 10.82 -14.41 -10.69
C SER A 193 12.20 -13.79 -10.91
N TYR A 194 12.88 -14.19 -11.98
CA TYR A 194 14.17 -13.62 -12.35
C TYR A 194 13.99 -12.24 -13.00
N SER A 195 13.41 -12.19 -14.20
CA SER A 195 13.50 -11.00 -15.07
C SER A 195 12.54 -9.86 -14.74
N VAL A 196 11.48 -10.14 -13.99
CA VAL A 196 10.51 -9.13 -13.49
C VAL A 196 10.52 -9.18 -11.96
N PRO A 197 10.57 -8.05 -11.24
CA PRO A 197 10.45 -8.05 -9.78
C PRO A 197 9.15 -8.75 -9.35
N PRO A 198 9.21 -9.80 -8.51
CA PRO A 198 8.01 -10.35 -7.88
C PRO A 198 7.42 -9.33 -6.92
N ALA A 199 6.12 -9.40 -6.61
CA ALA A 199 5.54 -8.56 -5.57
C ALA A 199 6.32 -8.75 -4.25
N ARG A 200 6.65 -7.65 -3.58
CA ARG A 200 7.52 -7.66 -2.40
C ARG A 200 6.83 -8.34 -1.21
N HIS A 201 5.57 -7.98 -0.98
CA HIS A 201 4.70 -8.61 0.00
C HIS A 201 3.32 -8.83 -0.60
N GLU A 202 2.70 -9.96 -0.25
CA GLU A 202 1.30 -10.29 -0.54
C GLU A 202 0.73 -11.06 0.66
N SER A 203 -0.57 -10.92 0.94
CA SER A 203 -1.24 -11.62 2.06
C SER A 203 -1.23 -13.15 1.92
N THR A 204 -0.96 -13.67 0.72
CA THR A 204 -0.89 -15.10 0.41
C THR A 204 0.51 -15.71 0.52
N TYR A 205 1.56 -14.90 0.74
CA TYR A 205 2.94 -15.39 0.82
C TYR A 205 3.22 -16.12 2.13
N HIS A 206 3.95 -17.24 2.08
CA HIS A 206 4.38 -17.96 3.28
C HIS A 206 5.87 -17.70 3.53
N TYR A 207 6.15 -16.91 4.55
CA TYR A 207 7.50 -16.46 4.93
C TYR A 207 8.20 -17.43 5.88
N TYR A 208 9.48 -17.73 5.62
CA TYR A 208 10.35 -18.50 6.51
C TYR A 208 11.49 -17.64 7.08
N TYR A 209 11.83 -17.91 8.34
CA TYR A 209 12.73 -17.12 9.17
C TYR A 209 13.74 -18.02 9.90
N PRO A 210 15.07 -17.85 9.70
CA PRO A 210 16.08 -18.51 10.52
C PRO A 210 16.21 -17.77 11.86
N ARG A 211 15.90 -18.42 12.98
CA ARG A 211 16.11 -17.78 14.30
C ARG A 211 17.57 -17.47 14.58
N ASP A 212 18.49 -18.28 14.07
CA ASP A 212 19.93 -18.07 14.20
C ASP A 212 20.65 -18.27 12.86
N VAL A 213 21.69 -17.47 12.62
CA VAL A 213 22.63 -17.67 11.52
C VAL A 213 24.04 -17.61 12.08
N GLU A 214 24.75 -18.74 12.12
CA GLU A 214 26.07 -18.86 12.75
C GLU A 214 27.19 -19.01 11.71
N TRP A 215 28.33 -18.34 11.94
CA TRP A 215 29.52 -18.40 11.08
C TRP A 215 30.63 -19.24 11.72
N TYR A 216 31.26 -20.11 10.92
CA TYR A 216 32.42 -20.89 11.32
C TYR A 216 33.56 -20.79 10.29
N VAL A 217 34.78 -20.98 10.78
CA VAL A 217 35.97 -21.18 9.94
C VAL A 217 36.73 -22.42 10.40
N ALA A 218 37.09 -23.29 9.46
CA ALA A 218 37.88 -24.50 9.69
C ALA A 218 39.30 -24.18 10.19
N GLY A 219 39.81 -22.98 9.85
CA GLY A 219 41.19 -22.59 10.07
C GLY A 219 42.12 -23.14 8.98
N GLN A 220 43.18 -22.40 8.65
CA GLN A 220 44.15 -22.79 7.62
C GLN A 220 44.98 -24.05 7.99
N ASP A 221 44.87 -24.51 9.24
CA ASP A 221 45.41 -25.76 9.76
C ASP A 221 44.34 -26.84 10.00
N LEU A 222 43.10 -26.59 9.58
CA LEU A 222 41.90 -27.42 9.76
C LEU A 222 41.54 -27.71 11.23
N SER A 223 42.02 -26.91 12.18
CA SER A 223 41.80 -27.09 13.62
C SER A 223 40.32 -27.14 14.05
N ASN A 224 39.42 -26.53 13.29
CA ASN A 224 37.97 -26.50 13.53
C ASN A 224 37.16 -27.35 12.53
N ILE A 225 37.78 -28.16 11.66
CA ILE A 225 37.05 -28.89 10.61
C ILE A 225 35.93 -29.79 11.15
N ASP A 226 36.19 -30.43 12.29
CA ASP A 226 35.24 -31.34 12.94
C ASP A 226 34.05 -30.60 13.57
N LEU A 227 34.15 -29.28 13.84
CA LEU A 227 33.00 -28.44 14.22
C LEU A 227 32.05 -28.28 13.02
N ILE A 228 32.58 -27.95 11.84
CA ILE A 228 31.76 -27.78 10.63
C ILE A 228 31.11 -29.11 10.24
N LYS A 229 31.86 -30.22 10.26
CA LYS A 229 31.29 -31.57 10.10
C LYS A 229 30.18 -31.88 11.10
N GLN A 230 30.35 -31.47 12.35
CA GLN A 230 29.34 -31.70 13.39
C GLN A 230 28.08 -30.85 13.18
N LYS A 231 28.22 -29.59 12.74
CA LYS A 231 27.09 -28.74 12.35
C LYS A 231 26.38 -29.26 11.09
N VAL A 232 27.10 -29.87 10.15
CA VAL A 232 26.49 -30.59 9.00
C VAL A 232 25.70 -31.83 9.41
N ILE A 233 26.03 -32.47 10.55
CA ILE A 233 25.22 -33.58 11.12
C ILE A 233 24.04 -33.07 11.95
N ASP A 234 24.24 -32.02 12.76
CA ASP A 234 23.28 -31.59 13.78
C ASP A 234 22.24 -30.59 13.19
N GLU A 235 22.64 -29.66 12.31
CA GLU A 235 21.78 -28.60 11.74
C GLU A 235 21.49 -28.76 10.23
N GLY A 236 22.39 -29.40 9.48
CA GLY A 236 22.16 -29.80 8.08
C GLY A 236 23.03 -29.11 7.03
N VAL A 237 22.40 -28.46 6.05
CA VAL A 237 23.11 -27.92 4.87
C VAL A 237 23.75 -26.57 5.24
N VAL A 238 25.03 -26.38 4.89
CA VAL A 238 25.84 -25.23 5.34
C VAL A 238 26.36 -24.44 4.13
N GLY A 239 26.08 -23.14 4.06
CA GLY A 239 26.54 -22.26 2.99
C GLY A 239 28.07 -22.05 3.01
N THR A 240 28.69 -22.02 1.83
CA THR A 240 30.13 -21.78 1.64
C THR A 240 30.39 -20.97 0.36
N CYS A 241 31.65 -20.65 0.07
CA CYS A 241 32.09 -19.98 -1.16
C CYS A 241 33.40 -20.59 -1.72
N LEU A 242 33.70 -20.28 -2.97
CA LEU A 242 34.95 -20.62 -3.64
C LEU A 242 35.33 -19.58 -4.70
N CYS A 243 36.59 -19.61 -5.15
CA CYS A 243 36.97 -19.06 -6.45
C CYS A 243 36.81 -20.16 -7.51
N TYR A 244 35.72 -20.14 -8.25
CA TYR A 244 35.57 -20.97 -9.43
C TYR A 244 36.43 -20.43 -10.58
N ASP A 245 37.38 -21.27 -11.02
CA ASP A 245 38.11 -21.15 -12.27
C ASP A 245 38.30 -22.57 -12.83
N SER A 246 38.31 -22.70 -14.15
CA SER A 246 38.72 -23.91 -14.87
C SER A 246 40.09 -24.45 -14.45
N ASP A 247 41.05 -23.59 -14.12
CA ASP A 247 42.40 -23.97 -13.67
C ASP A 247 42.42 -24.59 -12.25
N PHE A 248 41.31 -24.51 -11.50
CA PHE A 248 41.20 -25.08 -10.14
C PHE A 248 40.31 -26.33 -10.05
N ILE A 249 39.62 -26.74 -11.12
CA ILE A 249 38.66 -27.88 -11.07
C ILE A 249 39.02 -29.02 -12.04
N HIS A 250 39.34 -30.19 -11.48
CA HIS A 250 39.75 -31.38 -12.22
C HIS A 250 38.80 -32.54 -11.88
N TYR A 251 38.12 -33.11 -12.88
CA TYR A 251 37.13 -34.21 -12.71
C TYR A 251 36.07 -33.91 -11.63
N TYR A 252 35.59 -32.67 -11.56
CA TYR A 252 34.66 -32.18 -10.53
C TYR A 252 35.17 -32.33 -9.08
N VAL A 253 36.50 -32.29 -8.91
CA VAL A 253 37.16 -32.01 -7.63
C VAL A 253 37.89 -30.67 -7.77
N HIS A 254 37.45 -29.67 -6.99
CA HIS A 254 38.00 -28.32 -6.96
C HIS A 254 39.03 -28.16 -5.83
N TYR A 255 40.07 -27.35 -6.09
CA TYR A 255 41.06 -26.90 -5.12
C TYR A 255 41.78 -25.64 -5.63
N GLN A 256 41.52 -24.50 -5.00
CA GLN A 256 42.34 -23.30 -5.11
C GLN A 256 43.47 -23.34 -4.06
N PRO A 257 44.77 -23.31 -4.45
CA PRO A 257 45.86 -23.26 -3.48
C PRO A 257 45.83 -21.96 -2.64
N PRO A 258 46.13 -22.00 -1.32
CA PRO A 258 46.21 -20.81 -0.46
C PRO A 258 47.24 -19.75 -0.89
N THR A 259 48.14 -20.08 -1.82
CA THR A 259 49.08 -19.12 -2.45
C THR A 259 48.45 -18.31 -3.60
N SER A 260 47.19 -18.57 -3.95
CA SER A 260 46.46 -17.87 -5.02
C SER A 260 45.95 -16.49 -4.58
N THR A 261 46.16 -15.48 -5.42
CA THR A 261 45.71 -14.10 -5.18
C THR A 261 44.29 -13.82 -5.68
N LEU A 262 43.53 -14.85 -6.08
CA LEU A 262 42.14 -14.68 -6.52
C LEU A 262 41.17 -14.86 -5.33
N ASP A 263 40.18 -13.99 -5.25
CA ASP A 263 39.20 -13.95 -4.17
C ASP A 263 37.92 -14.70 -4.58
N PRO A 264 36.96 -15.00 -3.67
CA PRO A 264 35.85 -15.87 -4.02
C PRO A 264 34.90 -15.17 -5.01
N ASN A 265 34.34 -15.94 -5.93
CA ASN A 265 33.45 -15.45 -6.99
C ASN A 265 32.18 -16.31 -7.15
N HIS A 266 32.05 -17.40 -6.39
CA HIS A 266 30.90 -18.31 -6.45
C HIS A 266 30.54 -18.85 -5.06
N ALA A 267 29.25 -19.09 -4.82
CA ALA A 267 28.68 -19.65 -3.59
C ALA A 267 27.99 -20.99 -3.88
N VAL A 268 28.12 -21.92 -2.93
CA VAL A 268 27.59 -23.28 -2.99
C VAL A 268 27.27 -23.76 -1.58
N ALA A 269 26.61 -24.90 -1.41
CA ALA A 269 26.26 -25.43 -0.10
C ALA A 269 26.94 -26.78 0.20
N ILE A 270 27.58 -26.91 1.36
CA ILE A 270 28.16 -28.15 1.88
C ILE A 270 27.03 -29.08 2.33
N VAL A 271 27.03 -30.30 1.80
CA VAL A 271 26.02 -31.34 2.09
C VAL A 271 26.63 -32.67 2.57
N GLY A 272 27.95 -32.71 2.82
CA GLY A 272 28.65 -33.93 3.21
C GLY A 272 30.18 -33.81 3.08
N TRP A 273 30.88 -34.94 3.22
CA TRP A 273 32.34 -35.02 3.08
C TRP A 273 32.85 -36.46 2.85
N ASP A 274 34.12 -36.60 2.45
CA ASP A 274 34.92 -37.82 2.56
C ASP A 274 36.39 -37.47 2.86
N ASP A 275 36.84 -37.87 4.05
CA ASP A 275 38.22 -37.70 4.54
C ASP A 275 39.25 -38.48 3.71
N ASN A 276 38.79 -39.48 2.95
CA ASN A 276 39.64 -40.36 2.16
C ASN A 276 39.78 -39.90 0.70
N LEU A 277 39.02 -38.90 0.25
CA LEU A 277 39.02 -38.47 -1.14
C LEU A 277 40.38 -37.90 -1.54
N ASN A 278 41.01 -38.50 -2.56
CA ASN A 278 42.27 -38.00 -3.11
C ASN A 278 41.98 -36.76 -3.98
N THR A 279 42.33 -35.58 -3.49
CA THR A 279 42.13 -34.30 -4.20
C THR A 279 43.37 -33.89 -5.02
N GLN A 280 43.42 -32.62 -5.45
CA GLN A 280 44.62 -31.99 -6.02
C GLN A 280 45.58 -31.43 -4.94
N ALA A 281 45.13 -31.37 -3.69
CA ALA A 281 45.82 -30.74 -2.57
C ALA A 281 46.96 -31.63 -2.00
N PRO A 282 47.74 -31.14 -1.01
CA PRO A 282 48.84 -31.91 -0.43
C PRO A 282 48.42 -33.20 0.30
N GLU A 283 47.18 -33.26 0.77
CA GLU A 283 46.60 -34.34 1.58
C GLU A 283 45.15 -34.63 1.13
N ASN A 284 44.61 -35.77 1.57
CA ASN A 284 43.24 -36.20 1.23
C ASN A 284 42.19 -35.46 2.06
N GLY A 285 40.95 -35.46 1.57
CA GLY A 285 39.81 -34.87 2.26
C GLY A 285 39.11 -33.79 1.43
N ALA A 286 37.79 -33.94 1.30
CA ALA A 286 36.95 -32.98 0.58
C ALA A 286 35.52 -32.89 1.13
N TRP A 287 34.97 -31.69 1.07
CA TRP A 287 33.54 -31.41 1.20
C TRP A 287 32.80 -31.88 -0.06
N LEU A 288 31.61 -32.45 0.13
CA LEU A 288 30.63 -32.66 -0.93
C LEU A 288 29.73 -31.43 -0.98
N CYS A 289 29.63 -30.78 -2.14
CA CYS A 289 28.88 -29.53 -2.31
C CYS A 289 27.76 -29.65 -3.35
N LYS A 290 26.58 -29.14 -3.01
CA LYS A 290 25.44 -28.85 -3.91
C LYS A 290 25.77 -27.55 -4.66
N ASN A 291 25.82 -27.61 -6.00
CA ASN A 291 25.98 -26.43 -6.84
C ASN A 291 24.61 -25.86 -7.27
N SER A 292 24.60 -24.75 -8.00
CA SER A 292 23.41 -24.02 -8.47
C SER A 292 23.36 -23.88 -9.99
N TRP A 293 23.96 -24.81 -10.75
CA TRP A 293 24.01 -24.80 -12.23
C TRP A 293 23.20 -25.94 -12.86
N GLY A 294 22.13 -26.36 -12.19
CA GLY A 294 21.28 -27.47 -12.59
C GLY A 294 21.93 -28.85 -12.43
N SER A 295 21.09 -29.89 -12.39
CA SER A 295 21.53 -31.28 -12.28
C SER A 295 22.32 -31.80 -13.50
N GLY A 296 22.28 -31.10 -14.63
CA GLY A 296 23.06 -31.43 -15.83
C GLY A 296 24.56 -31.14 -15.74
N TRP A 297 25.01 -30.37 -14.74
CA TRP A 297 26.42 -30.06 -14.52
C TRP A 297 27.05 -30.96 -13.45
N GLY A 298 28.37 -31.19 -13.52
CA GLY A 298 29.09 -31.89 -12.45
C GLY A 298 28.74 -33.38 -12.33
N ASN A 299 28.58 -33.85 -11.09
CA ASN A 299 28.05 -35.16 -10.77
C ASN A 299 26.59 -34.99 -10.32
N ASP A 300 25.66 -34.94 -11.28
CA ASP A 300 24.22 -34.74 -11.05
C ASP A 300 23.90 -33.44 -10.26
N GLY A 301 24.64 -32.36 -10.53
CA GLY A 301 24.58 -31.07 -9.84
C GLY A 301 25.55 -30.92 -8.65
N TYR A 302 26.29 -31.97 -8.29
CA TYR A 302 27.21 -31.99 -7.14
C TYR A 302 28.68 -32.09 -7.55
N PHE A 303 29.56 -31.58 -6.70
CA PHE A 303 31.01 -31.67 -6.88
C PHE A 303 31.73 -31.71 -5.52
N TRP A 304 33.04 -31.93 -5.56
CA TRP A 304 33.87 -31.99 -4.36
C TRP A 304 34.79 -30.78 -4.27
N ILE A 305 34.98 -30.23 -3.07
CA ILE A 305 35.97 -29.17 -2.80
C ILE A 305 36.93 -29.65 -1.72
N SER A 306 38.24 -29.58 -1.97
CA SER A 306 39.23 -30.00 -0.98
C SER A 306 39.12 -29.18 0.31
N TYR A 307 39.30 -29.81 1.47
CA TYR A 307 39.35 -29.11 2.77
C TYR A 307 40.41 -27.99 2.82
N TYR A 308 41.48 -28.15 2.05
CA TYR A 308 42.64 -27.26 2.00
C TYR A 308 42.47 -26.10 0.99
N ASP A 309 41.30 -25.98 0.37
CA ASP A 309 40.95 -24.86 -0.52
C ASP A 309 41.15 -23.50 0.18
N LYS A 310 41.43 -22.44 -0.59
CA LYS A 310 41.66 -21.11 -0.03
C LYS A 310 40.45 -20.54 0.73
N HIS A 311 39.22 -20.80 0.25
CA HIS A 311 38.01 -20.09 0.70
C HIS A 311 36.93 -21.00 1.28
N CYS A 312 36.74 -22.22 0.75
CA CYS A 312 35.65 -23.11 1.16
C CYS A 312 35.85 -23.61 2.59
N GLY A 313 34.93 -23.28 3.51
CA GLY A 313 35.11 -23.52 4.94
C GLY A 313 36.16 -22.62 5.62
N GLN A 314 36.74 -21.64 4.91
CA GLN A 314 37.90 -20.86 5.35
C GLN A 314 37.66 -19.34 5.39
N HIS A 315 36.82 -18.80 4.50
CA HIS A 315 36.57 -17.36 4.43
C HIS A 315 35.85 -16.86 5.70
N PRO A 316 36.29 -15.78 6.37
CA PRO A 316 35.70 -15.35 7.65
C PRO A 316 34.21 -14.96 7.53
N GLU A 317 33.79 -14.49 6.35
CA GLU A 317 32.43 -13.96 6.13
C GLU A 317 31.57 -14.89 5.26
N MET A 318 32.18 -15.91 4.63
CA MET A 318 31.55 -16.77 3.61
C MET A 318 32.01 -18.24 3.65
N GLY A 319 32.74 -18.65 4.68
CA GLY A 319 33.45 -19.92 4.74
C GLY A 319 32.54 -21.10 5.06
N ALA A 320 31.89 -21.07 6.21
CA ALA A 320 30.84 -22.01 6.58
C ALA A 320 29.77 -21.26 7.36
N VAL A 321 28.56 -21.13 6.81
CA VAL A 321 27.45 -20.37 7.40
C VAL A 321 26.24 -21.29 7.55
N SER A 322 25.77 -21.48 8.78
CA SER A 322 24.63 -22.32 9.11
C SER A 322 23.40 -21.46 9.37
N PHE A 323 22.37 -21.63 8.55
CA PHE A 323 21.04 -21.05 8.76
C PHE A 323 20.20 -22.10 9.50
N GLN A 324 20.00 -21.91 10.80
CA GLN A 324 19.47 -22.94 11.70
C GLN A 324 18.21 -22.43 12.43
N ASN A 325 17.45 -23.37 13.00
CA ASN A 325 16.15 -23.08 13.63
C ASN A 325 15.23 -22.31 12.67
N VAL A 326 15.09 -22.80 11.42
CA VAL A 326 14.24 -22.18 10.40
C VAL A 326 12.78 -22.56 10.65
N GLU A 327 11.94 -21.56 10.90
CA GLU A 327 10.51 -21.69 11.19
C GLU A 327 9.68 -20.72 10.33
N PRO A 328 8.35 -20.93 10.15
CA PRO A 328 7.48 -19.90 9.58
C PRO A 328 7.57 -18.61 10.40
N LEU A 329 7.58 -17.46 9.73
CA LEU A 329 7.66 -16.16 10.39
C LEU A 329 6.43 -15.93 11.28
N ALA A 330 6.66 -15.79 12.59
CA ALA A 330 5.61 -15.69 13.61
C ALA A 330 5.40 -14.27 14.16
N TYR A 331 5.98 -13.27 13.51
CA TYR A 331 6.00 -11.87 13.94
C TYR A 331 5.41 -11.01 12.81
N ASP A 332 4.40 -10.19 13.12
CA ASP A 332 3.77 -9.31 12.14
C ASP A 332 4.55 -7.99 11.97
N HIS A 333 5.40 -7.66 12.94
CA HIS A 333 6.20 -6.43 12.94
C HIS A 333 7.58 -6.68 13.54
N ILE A 334 8.62 -6.12 12.90
CA ILE A 334 9.99 -6.11 13.42
C ILE A 334 10.49 -4.67 13.45
N TYR A 335 10.75 -4.17 14.66
CA TYR A 335 11.37 -2.88 14.91
C TYR A 335 12.86 -2.95 14.65
N TYR A 336 13.38 -2.06 13.80
CA TYR A 336 14.81 -1.95 13.52
C TYR A 336 15.19 -0.55 13.07
N HIS A 337 16.47 -0.22 13.22
CA HIS A 337 17.11 0.96 12.62
C HIS A 337 18.32 0.60 11.74
N ASP A 338 18.57 -0.71 11.57
CA ASP A 338 19.66 -1.32 10.83
C ASP A 338 19.11 -2.10 9.61
N TYR A 339 18.79 -1.37 8.53
CA TYR A 339 18.18 -1.94 7.32
C TYR A 339 19.13 -2.89 6.55
N HIS A 340 20.43 -2.60 6.58
CA HIS A 340 21.52 -3.39 6.02
C HIS A 340 22.25 -4.25 7.08
N GLY A 341 21.80 -4.21 8.35
CA GLY A 341 22.26 -5.10 9.42
C GLY A 341 23.76 -4.98 9.72
N TRP A 342 24.44 -6.10 9.98
CA TRP A 342 25.84 -6.07 10.40
C TRP A 342 26.79 -5.64 9.28
N ARG A 343 27.18 -4.35 9.30
CA ARG A 343 28.17 -3.76 8.39
C ARG A 343 29.55 -3.55 9.04
N ASP A 344 29.58 -3.12 10.30
CA ASP A 344 30.80 -2.80 11.04
C ASP A 344 30.66 -3.23 12.54
N THR A 345 31.73 -3.13 13.35
CA THR A 345 31.77 -3.66 14.73
C THR A 345 32.44 -2.71 15.72
N MET A 346 31.69 -2.21 16.71
CA MET A 346 32.23 -1.31 17.73
C MET A 346 32.92 -2.12 18.84
N THR A 347 34.20 -2.46 18.60
CA THR A 347 34.96 -3.45 19.41
C THR A 347 34.92 -3.24 20.91
N ASP A 348 35.06 -1.99 21.36
CA ASP A 348 35.21 -1.65 22.77
C ASP A 348 33.86 -1.36 23.48
N CYS A 349 32.74 -1.44 22.75
CA CYS A 349 31.40 -1.21 23.30
C CYS A 349 30.78 -2.50 23.83
N THR A 350 30.47 -2.54 25.13
CA THR A 350 29.79 -3.66 25.80
C THR A 350 28.30 -3.44 26.03
N GLU A 351 27.85 -2.19 26.18
CA GLU A 351 26.46 -1.81 26.49
C GLU A 351 25.94 -0.85 25.41
N ALA A 352 24.83 -1.19 24.77
CA ALA A 352 24.13 -0.37 23.79
C ALA A 352 22.62 -0.44 24.03
N PHE A 353 21.85 0.50 23.46
CA PHE A 353 20.40 0.36 23.33
C PHE A 353 19.87 1.06 22.07
N ASN A 354 18.75 0.57 21.55
CA ASN A 354 17.93 1.26 20.55
C ASN A 354 16.64 1.77 21.19
N ARG A 355 16.23 3.00 20.85
CA ARG A 355 14.90 3.57 21.17
C ARG A 355 13.97 3.33 20.00
N PHE A 356 12.77 2.85 20.28
CA PHE A 356 11.67 2.73 19.32
C PHE A 356 10.44 3.46 19.84
N THR A 357 9.49 3.73 18.94
CA THR A 357 8.14 4.19 19.27
C THR A 357 7.19 3.19 18.64
N ALA A 358 6.25 2.63 19.39
CA ALA A 358 5.35 1.60 18.88
C ALA A 358 4.38 2.18 17.84
N THR A 359 4.11 1.45 16.75
CA THR A 359 3.23 1.90 15.66
C THR A 359 1.76 1.58 15.91
N GLU A 360 1.48 0.46 16.59
CA GLU A 360 0.14 -0.05 16.89
C GLU A 360 0.13 -0.82 18.22
N ASP A 361 -1.04 -1.32 18.64
CA ASP A 361 -1.19 -2.09 19.89
C ASP A 361 -0.81 -3.57 19.68
N GLU A 362 0.27 -3.99 20.32
CA GLU A 362 0.99 -5.23 19.99
C GLU A 362 1.68 -5.85 21.22
N THR A 363 2.16 -7.07 21.07
CA THR A 363 2.95 -7.78 22.08
C THR A 363 4.36 -8.07 21.53
N LEU A 364 5.38 -7.45 22.13
CA LEU A 364 6.80 -7.73 21.88
C LEU A 364 7.19 -9.08 22.51
N LEU A 365 7.62 -10.03 21.68
CA LEU A 365 7.90 -11.41 22.08
C LEU A 365 9.39 -11.73 22.19
N ALA A 366 10.20 -11.20 21.26
CA ALA A 366 11.60 -11.56 21.12
C ALA A 366 12.47 -10.35 20.73
N VAL A 367 13.78 -10.52 20.88
CA VAL A 367 14.80 -9.54 20.44
C VAL A 367 15.83 -10.27 19.59
N ASN A 368 16.11 -9.70 18.42
CA ASN A 368 17.11 -10.19 17.49
C ASN A 368 18.34 -9.27 17.51
N PHE A 369 19.53 -9.86 17.53
CA PHE A 369 20.80 -9.13 17.51
C PHE A 369 21.93 -10.00 16.99
N PHE A 370 23.02 -9.36 16.57
CA PHE A 370 24.24 -10.06 16.16
C PHE A 370 25.28 -10.15 17.29
N THR A 371 26.15 -11.15 17.25
CA THR A 371 27.36 -11.23 18.06
C THR A 371 28.61 -11.32 17.17
N ALA A 372 29.59 -10.43 17.38
CA ALA A 372 30.83 -10.39 16.60
C ALA A 372 31.95 -11.32 17.13
N ALA A 373 31.65 -12.19 18.10
CA ALA A 373 32.63 -13.06 18.75
C ALA A 373 31.98 -14.31 19.36
N ASP A 374 32.74 -15.40 19.44
CA ASP A 374 32.32 -16.64 20.08
C ASP A 374 32.22 -16.52 21.62
N ASN A 375 31.39 -17.39 22.21
CA ASN A 375 31.27 -17.59 23.67
C ASN A 375 30.90 -16.27 24.41
N VAL A 376 29.88 -15.58 23.92
CA VAL A 376 29.35 -14.31 24.46
C VAL A 376 28.22 -14.59 25.44
N THR A 377 28.32 -14.08 26.66
CA THR A 377 27.17 -13.97 27.57
C THR A 377 26.46 -12.66 27.27
N TYR A 378 25.14 -12.71 27.06
CA TYR A 378 24.34 -11.53 26.77
C TYR A 378 23.37 -11.21 27.92
N THR A 379 22.87 -9.98 27.95
CA THR A 379 21.64 -9.61 28.66
C THR A 379 20.88 -8.58 27.84
N VAL A 380 19.65 -8.92 27.49
CA VAL A 380 18.65 -8.04 26.87
C VAL A 380 17.73 -7.52 27.98
N THR A 381 17.35 -6.25 27.95
CA THR A 381 16.31 -5.71 28.84
C THR A 381 15.48 -4.66 28.11
N ILE A 382 14.16 -4.80 28.20
CA ILE A 382 13.20 -3.82 27.69
C ILE A 382 12.91 -2.82 28.80
N TYR A 383 13.03 -1.52 28.50
CA TYR A 383 12.70 -0.42 29.41
C TYR A 383 11.59 0.45 28.83
N ASP A 384 10.76 1.00 29.71
CA ASP A 384 9.64 1.91 29.43
C ASP A 384 10.13 3.35 29.15
N ARG A 385 11.17 3.83 29.86
CA ARG A 385 11.55 5.26 29.80
C ARG A 385 13.06 5.51 29.80
N PHE A 386 13.48 6.53 29.05
CA PHE A 386 14.84 7.10 29.09
C PHE A 386 14.81 8.56 29.55
N GLU A 387 15.07 8.81 30.84
CA GLU A 387 15.00 10.15 31.43
C GLU A 387 16.30 10.54 32.12
N GLY A 388 16.75 11.78 31.90
CA GLY A 388 17.92 12.34 32.60
C GLY A 388 19.24 11.60 32.36
N GLY A 389 19.32 10.79 31.30
CA GLY A 389 20.47 9.92 31.00
C GLY A 389 20.42 8.54 31.69
N ALA A 390 19.26 8.11 32.21
CA ALA A 390 19.06 6.79 32.79
C ALA A 390 17.91 6.05 32.08
N LEU A 391 18.11 4.75 31.82
CA LEU A 391 17.02 3.83 31.48
C LEU A 391 16.28 3.48 32.78
N LEU A 392 14.95 3.53 32.74
CA LEU A 392 14.05 3.40 33.89
C LEU A 392 12.92 2.43 33.58
N ASP A 393 12.35 1.86 34.64
CA ASP A 393 11.15 1.01 34.60
C ASP A 393 11.28 -0.15 33.60
N ALA A 394 12.15 -1.11 33.96
CA ALA A 394 12.37 -2.34 33.19
C ALA A 394 11.11 -3.21 33.16
N LEU A 395 10.66 -3.57 31.96
CA LEU A 395 9.46 -4.34 31.68
C LEU A 395 9.76 -5.85 31.60
N SER A 396 10.84 -6.23 30.91
CA SER A 396 11.28 -7.62 30.76
C SER A 396 12.81 -7.72 30.59
N THR A 397 13.39 -8.87 30.92
CA THR A 397 14.84 -9.13 30.83
C THR A 397 15.09 -10.58 30.43
N ALA A 398 15.97 -10.82 29.47
CA ALA A 398 16.44 -12.15 29.09
C ALA A 398 17.97 -12.21 29.10
N SER A 399 18.55 -13.28 29.65
CA SER A 399 20.02 -13.44 29.76
C SER A 399 20.43 -14.88 29.41
N GLY A 400 21.49 -15.01 28.64
CA GLY A 400 21.98 -16.32 28.18
C GLY A 400 23.43 -16.30 27.72
N THR A 401 23.84 -17.35 27.03
CA THR A 401 25.15 -17.44 26.38
C THR A 401 24.97 -17.96 24.96
N ILE A 402 25.61 -17.27 24.02
CA ILE A 402 25.77 -17.65 22.63
C ILE A 402 27.17 -18.27 22.46
N ASP A 403 27.24 -19.47 21.90
CA ASP A 403 28.50 -20.20 21.76
C ASP A 403 29.33 -19.73 20.55
N TYR A 404 28.69 -19.30 19.46
CA TYR A 404 29.33 -18.95 18.18
C TYR A 404 28.87 -17.59 17.63
N LEU A 405 29.76 -16.88 16.94
CA LEU A 405 29.44 -15.58 16.34
C LEU A 405 28.38 -15.69 15.21
N GLY A 406 27.47 -14.72 15.14
CA GLY A 406 26.33 -14.81 14.22
C GLY A 406 25.17 -13.85 14.50
N LEU A 407 24.00 -14.15 13.92
CA LEU A 407 22.68 -13.61 14.22
C LEU A 407 21.96 -14.52 15.21
N HIS A 408 21.25 -13.97 16.20
CA HIS A 408 20.49 -14.74 17.21
C HIS A 408 19.15 -14.08 17.55
N THR A 409 18.10 -14.89 17.73
CA THR A 409 16.75 -14.43 18.08
C THR A 409 16.29 -15.00 19.42
N VAL A 410 16.30 -14.15 20.45
CA VAL A 410 16.08 -14.52 21.85
C VAL A 410 14.66 -14.17 22.28
N ASP A 411 13.89 -15.15 22.75
CA ASP A 411 12.59 -14.92 23.40
C ASP A 411 12.77 -14.18 24.73
N LEU A 412 11.84 -13.28 25.06
CA LEU A 412 11.81 -12.60 26.35
C LEU A 412 11.26 -13.53 27.46
N ASP A 413 11.83 -13.49 28.67
CA ASP A 413 11.35 -14.28 29.84
C ASP A 413 9.87 -14.00 30.18
N ALA A 414 9.39 -12.82 29.81
CA ALA A 414 7.98 -12.43 29.72
C ALA A 414 7.77 -11.53 28.50
N PRO A 415 6.70 -11.72 27.70
CA PRO A 415 6.30 -10.75 26.68
C PRO A 415 6.07 -9.35 27.24
N VAL A 416 6.22 -8.33 26.39
CA VAL A 416 5.97 -6.93 26.74
C VAL A 416 4.85 -6.38 25.88
N GLU A 417 3.80 -5.90 26.54
CA GLU A 417 2.69 -5.20 25.90
C GLU A 417 3.13 -3.78 25.52
N LEU A 418 2.93 -3.41 24.26
CA LEU A 418 3.20 -2.08 23.72
C LEU A 418 1.89 -1.40 23.32
N THR A 419 1.89 -0.07 23.29
CA THR A 419 0.70 0.75 22.98
C THR A 419 1.07 1.75 21.90
N GLY A 420 0.23 1.88 20.86
CA GLY A 420 0.51 2.69 19.69
C GLY A 420 0.82 4.16 20.05
N GLY A 421 2.04 4.59 19.70
CA GLY A 421 2.56 5.94 19.95
C GLY A 421 3.43 6.09 21.20
N ASP A 422 3.54 5.08 22.07
CA ASP A 422 4.44 5.11 23.24
C ASP A 422 5.88 4.66 22.88
N ASP A 423 6.86 5.20 23.60
CA ASP A 423 8.28 4.86 23.44
C ASP A 423 8.65 3.58 24.20
N PHE A 424 9.58 2.79 23.65
CA PHE A 424 10.24 1.70 24.37
C PHE A 424 11.72 1.57 23.98
N TYR A 425 12.51 0.91 24.85
CA TYR A 425 13.97 0.91 24.74
C TYR A 425 14.53 -0.51 24.90
N ILE A 426 15.22 -1.02 23.88
CA ILE A 426 15.85 -2.35 23.90
C ILE A 426 17.34 -2.19 24.26
N TYR A 427 17.69 -2.46 25.51
CA TYR A 427 19.07 -2.53 25.99
C TYR A 427 19.69 -3.89 25.70
N LEU A 428 20.95 -3.90 25.26
CA LEU A 428 21.77 -5.07 25.04
C LEU A 428 23.16 -4.91 25.69
N GLU A 429 23.52 -5.85 26.54
CA GLU A 429 24.87 -6.02 27.10
C GLU A 429 25.53 -7.28 26.53
N LEU A 430 26.74 -7.18 25.97
CA LEU A 430 27.55 -8.29 25.45
C LEU A 430 28.86 -8.41 26.23
N SER A 431 29.10 -9.57 26.88
CA SER A 431 30.23 -9.78 27.80
C SER A 431 31.64 -9.81 27.15
N LYS A 432 31.73 -9.62 25.83
CA LYS A 432 32.98 -9.52 25.05
C LYS A 432 33.22 -8.13 24.49
N GLY A 433 32.24 -7.23 24.54
CA GLY A 433 32.20 -6.06 23.67
C GLY A 433 31.86 -6.45 22.22
N GLY A 434 32.18 -5.56 21.28
CA GLY A 434 31.99 -5.80 19.85
C GLY A 434 30.53 -5.73 19.41
N GLN A 435 29.80 -4.69 19.85
CA GLN A 435 28.44 -4.43 19.36
C GLN A 435 28.43 -4.24 17.83
N PRO A 436 27.70 -5.08 17.07
CA PRO A 436 27.52 -4.92 15.64
C PRO A 436 26.62 -3.73 15.30
N TYR A 437 26.96 -3.02 14.21
CA TYR A 437 26.17 -1.90 13.73
C TYR A 437 26.13 -1.82 12.21
N ASP A 438 25.06 -1.21 11.71
CA ASP A 438 24.87 -0.80 10.34
C ASP A 438 25.53 0.57 10.12
N ARG A 439 26.00 0.79 8.89
CA ARG A 439 26.38 2.09 8.35
C ARG A 439 26.58 2.02 6.84
N THR A 440 26.48 3.20 6.20
CA THR A 440 26.94 3.41 4.82
C THR A 440 28.35 2.81 4.66
N SER A 441 28.52 1.87 3.73
CA SER A 441 29.74 1.03 3.68
C SER A 441 30.02 0.41 2.31
N ASP A 442 31.30 0.11 2.04
CA ASP A 442 31.69 -0.78 0.94
C ASP A 442 31.13 -2.19 1.21
N VAL A 443 30.46 -2.82 0.24
CA VAL A 443 30.23 -4.27 0.25
C VAL A 443 31.47 -4.98 -0.30
N PRO A 444 32.21 -5.78 0.51
CA PRO A 444 33.57 -6.19 0.17
C PRO A 444 33.66 -7.46 -0.68
N VAL A 445 32.64 -8.33 -0.61
CA VAL A 445 32.57 -9.61 -1.31
C VAL A 445 31.32 -9.59 -2.20
N LEU A 446 31.52 -9.71 -3.51
CA LEU A 446 30.42 -9.75 -4.48
C LEU A 446 30.67 -10.88 -5.48
N LEU A 447 29.90 -11.95 -5.35
CA LEU A 447 30.06 -13.18 -6.11
C LEU A 447 29.50 -13.04 -7.55
N GLY A 448 30.14 -12.20 -8.36
CA GLY A 448 29.81 -11.93 -9.75
C GLY A 448 30.23 -10.54 -10.23
N ALA A 449 30.16 -9.53 -9.35
CA ALA A 449 30.46 -8.14 -9.69
C ALA A 449 31.96 -7.88 -9.94
N LYS A 450 32.25 -6.83 -10.72
CA LYS A 450 33.62 -6.47 -11.13
C LYS A 450 34.31 -5.46 -10.21
N TYR A 451 33.56 -4.82 -9.33
CA TYR A 451 34.00 -3.71 -8.47
C TYR A 451 33.31 -3.81 -7.10
N ARG A 452 33.88 -3.18 -6.08
CA ARG A 452 33.15 -2.92 -4.83
C ARG A 452 32.14 -1.80 -5.07
N THR A 453 31.03 -1.85 -4.34
CA THR A 453 30.02 -0.78 -4.36
C THR A 453 29.76 -0.31 -2.95
N ILE A 454 29.55 1.00 -2.80
CA ILE A 454 29.05 1.64 -1.58
C ILE A 454 27.54 1.41 -1.55
N VAL A 455 27.04 0.94 -0.42
CA VAL A 455 25.60 0.93 -0.11
C VAL A 455 25.38 2.02 0.95
N GLU A 456 24.35 2.83 0.74
CA GLU A 456 24.03 3.99 1.58
C GLU A 456 22.98 3.59 2.63
N SER A 457 23.36 3.63 3.91
CA SER A 457 22.47 3.49 5.07
C SER A 457 22.25 4.85 5.74
N THR A 458 21.13 5.05 6.43
CA THR A 458 20.84 6.29 7.19
C THR A 458 20.70 6.04 8.69
N ALA A 459 20.60 7.13 9.44
CA ALA A 459 20.35 7.17 10.87
C ALA A 459 19.81 8.56 11.25
N ASN A 460 19.10 8.66 12.37
CA ASN A 460 18.64 9.92 12.95
C ASN A 460 19.12 10.09 14.40
N PRO A 461 19.27 11.34 14.89
CA PRO A 461 19.59 11.60 16.29
C PRO A 461 18.56 10.97 17.25
N GLY A 462 19.04 10.16 18.19
CA GLY A 462 18.22 9.56 19.25
C GLY A 462 17.63 8.18 18.92
N GLU A 463 18.12 7.49 17.90
CA GLU A 463 17.78 6.09 17.58
C GLU A 463 18.65 5.11 18.38
N SER A 464 19.96 5.08 18.11
CA SER A 464 20.94 4.20 18.77
C SER A 464 21.84 4.91 19.77
N PHE A 465 22.12 4.27 20.91
CA PHE A 465 22.96 4.81 21.98
C PHE A 465 23.99 3.79 22.50
N HIS A 466 25.16 4.26 22.92
CA HIS A 466 26.22 3.45 23.51
C HIS A 466 26.77 4.00 24.83
N ARG A 467 27.29 3.11 25.69
CA ARG A 467 27.83 3.50 27.00
C ARG A 467 29.26 4.05 26.87
N VAL A 468 29.44 5.32 27.25
CA VAL A 468 30.75 5.95 27.39
C VAL A 468 31.00 6.28 28.86
N GLY A 469 31.73 5.40 29.54
CA GLY A 469 32.10 5.56 30.96
C GLY A 469 30.91 5.44 31.92
N THR A 470 30.16 6.53 32.11
CA THR A 470 28.90 6.55 32.88
C THR A 470 27.77 7.31 32.17
N SER A 471 28.03 7.90 31.00
CA SER A 471 27.03 8.50 30.12
C SER A 471 26.54 7.49 29.10
N TRP A 472 25.33 7.73 28.60
CA TRP A 472 24.92 7.27 27.28
C TRP A 472 25.26 8.36 26.28
N GLU A 473 25.90 8.01 25.18
CA GLU A 473 26.18 8.89 24.04
C GLU A 473 25.44 8.34 22.81
N ASP A 474 25.04 9.23 21.91
CA ASP A 474 24.18 8.93 20.74
C ASP A 474 25.07 8.55 19.55
N LEU A 475 24.84 7.36 18.99
CA LEU A 475 25.68 6.76 17.93
C LEU A 475 25.68 7.61 16.66
N TYR A 476 24.59 8.36 16.39
CA TYR A 476 24.51 9.27 15.26
C TYR A 476 25.67 10.28 15.24
N TYR A 477 26.21 10.68 16.40
CA TYR A 477 27.30 11.66 16.50
C TYR A 477 28.71 11.03 16.60
N TYR A 478 28.83 9.72 16.38
CA TYR A 478 30.13 9.03 16.34
C TYR A 478 30.97 9.51 15.13
N ASP A 479 32.26 9.76 15.36
CA ASP A 479 33.20 10.27 14.34
C ASP A 479 33.84 9.10 13.60
N ASP A 480 33.20 8.68 12.50
CA ASP A 480 33.56 7.49 11.72
C ASP A 480 33.80 7.79 10.22
N PRO A 481 34.85 8.58 9.90
CA PRO A 481 35.06 9.11 8.57
C PRO A 481 35.46 8.01 7.56
N PRO A 482 34.88 8.02 6.34
CA PRO A 482 34.15 9.15 5.75
C PRO A 482 32.63 9.17 5.98
N TRP A 483 32.04 8.17 6.64
CA TRP A 483 30.59 7.95 6.73
C TRP A 483 30.00 8.32 8.10
N ASN A 484 30.37 9.51 8.60
CA ASN A 484 29.76 10.07 9.81
C ASN A 484 28.23 10.18 9.65
N ASN A 485 27.48 10.09 10.75
CA ASN A 485 26.03 10.33 10.80
C ASN A 485 25.16 9.31 10.03
N THR A 486 25.62 8.05 9.88
CA THR A 486 24.89 6.98 9.15
C THR A 486 24.74 5.68 9.95
N ALA A 487 24.92 5.71 11.27
CA ALA A 487 25.22 4.51 12.07
C ALA A 487 24.16 4.15 13.12
N ASN A 488 23.66 2.91 13.08
CA ASN A 488 22.66 2.36 14.00
C ASN A 488 23.01 0.91 14.43
N PHE A 489 22.80 0.56 15.71
CA PHE A 489 23.12 -0.77 16.24
C PHE A 489 22.15 -1.85 15.75
N CYS A 490 22.69 -3.05 15.51
CA CYS A 490 21.91 -4.22 15.10
C CYS A 490 21.16 -4.86 16.29
N ILE A 491 20.14 -4.16 16.78
CA ILE A 491 19.26 -4.56 17.89
C ILE A 491 17.82 -4.35 17.43
N LYS A 492 17.11 -5.45 17.17
CA LYS A 492 15.75 -5.45 16.63
C LYS A 492 14.73 -6.00 17.63
N GLY A 493 13.54 -5.43 17.69
CA GLY A 493 12.41 -5.92 18.50
C GLY A 493 11.39 -6.66 17.64
N LEU A 494 10.98 -7.88 18.02
CA LEU A 494 10.09 -8.72 17.23
C LEU A 494 8.75 -8.88 17.94
N ALA A 495 7.68 -8.38 17.33
CA ALA A 495 6.36 -8.22 17.93
C ALA A 495 5.25 -8.90 17.10
N THR A 496 4.10 -9.09 17.74
CA THR A 496 2.89 -9.58 17.08
C THR A 496 1.68 -8.72 17.41
N LYS A 497 0.79 -8.51 16.43
CA LYS A 497 -0.47 -7.77 16.60
C LYS A 497 -1.32 -8.42 17.69
N ARG A 498 -1.80 -7.62 18.65
CA ARG A 498 -2.58 -8.11 19.78
C ARG A 498 -4.09 -8.12 19.48
N GLY A 499 -4.81 -9.01 20.15
CA GLY A 499 -6.27 -8.97 20.23
C GLY A 499 -6.94 -9.89 19.22
N LEU A 500 -7.89 -9.33 18.46
CA LEU A 500 -8.64 -10.05 17.44
C LEU A 500 -7.87 -10.12 16.12
N GLN A 501 -7.74 -11.32 15.56
CA GLN A 501 -7.35 -11.53 14.17
C GLN A 501 -8.55 -12.04 13.38
N VAL A 502 -8.73 -11.54 12.16
CA VAL A 502 -9.78 -11.96 11.22
C VAL A 502 -9.17 -12.30 9.87
N GLY A 503 -9.20 -13.58 9.49
CA GLY A 503 -8.71 -14.07 8.20
C GLY A 503 -9.86 -14.62 7.33
N PRO A 504 -9.81 -14.52 5.99
CA PRO A 504 -8.81 -13.81 5.18
C PRO A 504 -8.89 -12.29 5.36
N GLU A 505 -7.89 -11.58 4.85
CA GLU A 505 -7.82 -10.11 4.95
C GLU A 505 -8.63 -9.39 3.87
N ASP A 506 -8.77 -10.00 2.70
CA ASP A 506 -9.51 -9.45 1.58
C ASP A 506 -11.03 -9.37 1.79
N ASP A 507 -11.63 -8.39 1.10
CA ASP A 507 -13.05 -8.05 1.12
C ASP A 507 -13.94 -9.07 0.38
N LEU A 508 -15.27 -8.96 0.54
CA LEU A 508 -16.24 -9.70 -0.28
C LEU A 508 -16.72 -8.82 -1.42
N ARG A 509 -16.18 -9.05 -2.62
CA ARG A 509 -16.74 -8.50 -3.86
C ARG A 509 -17.59 -9.56 -4.56
N SER A 510 -18.82 -9.22 -4.91
CA SER A 510 -19.79 -10.11 -5.54
C SER A 510 -20.41 -9.43 -6.76
N THR A 511 -20.63 -10.17 -7.85
CA THR A 511 -21.22 -9.62 -9.09
C THR A 511 -22.29 -10.55 -9.64
N GLY A 512 -23.33 -9.99 -10.28
CA GLY A 512 -24.39 -10.76 -10.93
C GLY A 512 -25.45 -9.88 -11.58
N PRO A 513 -26.27 -10.42 -12.50
CA PRO A 513 -27.34 -9.67 -13.15
C PRO A 513 -28.47 -9.32 -12.17
N VAL A 514 -29.31 -8.33 -12.54
CA VAL A 514 -30.58 -8.05 -11.84
C VAL A 514 -31.42 -9.34 -11.78
N GLY A 515 -31.86 -9.73 -10.57
CA GLY A 515 -32.53 -11.01 -10.31
C GLY A 515 -31.61 -12.21 -10.08
N GLY A 516 -30.30 -12.00 -9.97
CA GLY A 516 -29.31 -13.01 -9.61
C GLY A 516 -29.04 -14.09 -10.68
N PRO A 517 -28.17 -15.08 -10.38
CA PRO A 517 -27.42 -15.25 -9.15
C PRO A 517 -26.17 -14.38 -9.09
N PHE A 518 -25.69 -14.10 -7.88
CA PHE A 518 -24.46 -13.37 -7.61
C PHE A 518 -23.29 -14.35 -7.34
N SER A 519 -22.06 -13.91 -7.61
CA SER A 519 -20.87 -14.74 -7.44
C SER A 519 -19.63 -13.92 -7.07
N PRO A 520 -18.84 -14.33 -6.06
CA PRO A 520 -19.19 -15.27 -5.00
C PRO A 520 -20.41 -14.79 -4.19
N ASP A 521 -21.32 -15.69 -3.83
CA ASP A 521 -22.49 -15.40 -2.98
C ASP A 521 -22.14 -15.32 -1.49
N THR A 522 -20.99 -15.85 -1.09
CA THR A 522 -20.62 -16.06 0.32
C THR A 522 -19.12 -15.87 0.55
N LYS A 523 -18.77 -15.39 1.75
CA LYS A 523 -17.39 -15.41 2.26
C LYS A 523 -17.38 -15.79 3.75
N VAL A 524 -16.42 -16.63 4.13
CA VAL A 524 -16.22 -17.06 5.53
C VAL A 524 -14.99 -16.36 6.07
N TYR A 525 -15.14 -15.76 7.25
CA TYR A 525 -14.06 -15.16 8.02
C TYR A 525 -13.86 -15.97 9.31
N GLU A 526 -12.64 -16.44 9.55
CA GLU A 526 -12.22 -17.08 10.78
C GLU A 526 -11.62 -16.04 11.74
N LEU A 527 -12.11 -16.06 12.98
CA LEU A 527 -11.72 -15.16 14.07
C LEU A 527 -10.82 -15.92 15.04
N GLN A 528 -9.69 -15.34 15.42
CA GLN A 528 -8.75 -15.92 16.40
C GLN A 528 -8.31 -14.88 17.44
N SER A 529 -8.11 -15.31 18.69
CA SER A 529 -7.40 -14.50 19.70
C SER A 529 -5.89 -14.64 19.55
N ARG A 530 -5.19 -13.51 19.38
CA ARG A 530 -3.73 -13.36 19.56
C ARG A 530 -3.34 -12.89 20.96
N SER A 531 -4.30 -12.60 21.83
CA SER A 531 -4.04 -12.24 23.23
C SER A 531 -3.80 -13.46 24.10
N ASP A 532 -2.96 -13.29 25.13
CA ASP A 532 -2.73 -14.30 26.19
C ASP A 532 -3.97 -14.49 27.12
N GLY A 533 -4.92 -13.54 27.05
CA GLY A 533 -6.22 -13.56 27.72
C GLY A 533 -7.40 -13.87 26.78
N SER A 534 -8.59 -14.01 27.37
CA SER A 534 -9.85 -14.10 26.62
C SER A 534 -10.58 -12.75 26.62
N PHE A 535 -11.12 -12.36 25.48
CA PHE A 535 -11.90 -11.12 25.31
C PHE A 535 -13.29 -11.41 24.72
N ASP A 536 -14.26 -10.55 25.02
CA ASP A 536 -15.58 -10.54 24.40
C ASP A 536 -15.56 -9.72 23.09
N TYR A 537 -16.21 -10.24 22.04
CA TYR A 537 -16.28 -9.63 20.70
C TYR A 537 -17.71 -9.64 20.11
N GLU A 538 -17.94 -8.77 19.13
CA GLU A 538 -19.18 -8.63 18.37
C GLU A 538 -18.85 -8.34 16.89
N VAL A 539 -19.70 -8.81 15.97
CA VAL A 539 -19.57 -8.56 14.52
C VAL A 539 -20.87 -7.94 13.99
N THR A 540 -20.74 -6.80 13.31
CA THR A 540 -21.87 -5.95 12.89
C THR A 540 -21.75 -5.52 11.43
N VAL A 541 -22.80 -4.90 10.87
CA VAL A 541 -22.83 -4.36 9.50
C VAL A 541 -23.24 -2.89 9.53
N GLU A 542 -22.47 -2.02 8.90
CA GLU A 542 -22.78 -0.59 8.76
C GLU A 542 -22.60 -0.13 7.28
N PRO A 543 -23.58 0.58 6.67
CA PRO A 543 -24.95 0.74 7.16
C PRO A 543 -25.67 -0.63 7.28
N PRO A 544 -26.67 -0.76 8.16
CA PRO A 544 -27.47 -1.98 8.24
C PRO A 544 -28.27 -2.21 6.95
N VAL A 545 -27.89 -3.22 6.17
CA VAL A 545 -28.53 -3.61 4.91
C VAL A 545 -29.23 -4.97 5.04
N ASP A 546 -30.32 -5.18 4.28
CA ASP A 546 -31.11 -6.41 4.32
C ASP A 546 -30.73 -7.45 3.25
N TRP A 547 -29.92 -7.09 2.26
CA TRP A 547 -29.30 -7.99 1.28
C TRP A 547 -28.10 -8.76 1.81
N LEU A 548 -27.62 -8.46 3.02
CA LEU A 548 -26.62 -9.24 3.73
C LEU A 548 -27.21 -10.05 4.89
N THR A 549 -26.70 -11.27 5.05
CA THR A 549 -26.87 -12.08 6.25
C THR A 549 -25.51 -12.32 6.90
N LEU A 550 -25.35 -11.96 8.18
CA LEU A 550 -24.28 -12.52 9.02
C LEU A 550 -24.79 -13.80 9.69
N SER A 551 -23.99 -14.87 9.64
CA SER A 551 -24.28 -16.13 10.32
C SER A 551 -23.03 -16.78 10.91
N GLY A 552 -23.21 -17.79 11.77
CA GLY A 552 -22.13 -18.36 12.57
C GLY A 552 -21.96 -17.64 13.91
N ASP A 553 -20.73 -17.49 14.35
CA ASP A 553 -20.34 -16.98 15.67
C ASP A 553 -20.24 -15.43 15.67
N VAL A 554 -21.35 -14.74 15.42
CA VAL A 554 -21.37 -13.27 15.25
C VAL A 554 -21.13 -12.46 16.54
N SER A 555 -21.00 -13.12 17.70
CA SER A 555 -20.61 -12.51 18.98
C SER A 555 -20.24 -13.60 20.00
N GLY A 556 -19.38 -13.30 20.95
CA GLY A 556 -19.07 -14.22 22.06
C GLY A 556 -17.77 -13.88 22.80
N THR A 557 -17.28 -14.82 23.61
CA THR A 557 -15.97 -14.72 24.27
C THR A 557 -14.95 -15.57 23.50
N LEU A 558 -13.94 -14.93 22.91
CA LEU A 558 -12.84 -15.61 22.24
C LEU A 558 -11.69 -15.84 23.22
N ALA A 559 -11.16 -17.06 23.27
CA ALA A 559 -10.10 -17.46 24.20
C ALA A 559 -8.84 -17.89 23.43
N PRO A 560 -7.65 -17.87 24.07
CA PRO A 560 -6.42 -18.32 23.42
C PRO A 560 -6.58 -19.73 22.84
N THR A 561 -6.06 -19.94 21.63
CA THR A 561 -6.18 -21.19 20.84
C THR A 561 -7.63 -21.64 20.51
N VAL A 562 -8.63 -20.77 20.65
CA VAL A 562 -9.98 -20.99 20.14
C VAL A 562 -10.18 -20.13 18.90
N THR A 563 -10.68 -20.72 17.82
CA THR A 563 -11.20 -20.01 16.66
C THR A 563 -12.73 -19.99 16.68
N ALA A 564 -13.29 -18.96 16.05
CA ALA A 564 -14.72 -18.80 15.77
C ALA A 564 -14.90 -18.50 14.28
N SER A 565 -16.11 -18.67 13.72
CA SER A 565 -16.33 -18.47 12.28
C SER A 565 -17.59 -17.67 12.00
N VAL A 566 -17.45 -16.61 11.19
CA VAL A 566 -18.57 -15.79 10.70
C VAL A 566 -18.66 -15.94 9.18
N THR A 567 -19.86 -16.25 8.69
CA THR A 567 -20.17 -16.25 7.25
C THR A 567 -20.95 -15.01 6.91
N VAL A 568 -20.46 -14.28 5.91
CA VAL A 568 -21.14 -13.16 5.24
C VAL A 568 -21.77 -13.72 3.97
N GLU A 569 -23.08 -13.58 3.82
CA GLU A 569 -23.88 -14.15 2.73
C GLU A 569 -24.68 -13.04 2.02
N ILE A 570 -24.51 -12.94 0.70
CA ILE A 570 -25.41 -12.21 -0.21
C ILE A 570 -26.71 -13.02 -0.25
N ASN A 571 -27.75 -12.53 0.42
CA ASN A 571 -28.99 -13.29 0.58
C ASN A 571 -30.01 -12.99 -0.53
N SER A 572 -31.13 -13.71 -0.57
CA SER A 572 -32.14 -13.60 -1.65
C SER A 572 -32.85 -12.24 -1.76
N ASN A 573 -32.63 -11.30 -0.85
CA ASN A 573 -33.10 -9.92 -1.03
C ASN A 573 -32.24 -9.17 -2.06
N ALA A 574 -30.99 -9.60 -2.30
CA ALA A 574 -30.16 -9.11 -3.40
C ALA A 574 -30.79 -9.36 -4.78
N ASP A 575 -31.59 -10.43 -4.94
CA ASP A 575 -32.33 -10.70 -6.18
C ASP A 575 -33.42 -9.63 -6.46
N LEU A 576 -33.75 -8.78 -5.48
CA LEU A 576 -34.73 -7.70 -5.55
C LEU A 576 -34.09 -6.30 -5.68
N LEU A 577 -32.77 -6.22 -5.84
CA LEU A 577 -32.08 -4.95 -6.07
C LEU A 577 -32.08 -4.61 -7.58
N PRO A 578 -32.25 -3.33 -7.97
CA PRO A 578 -32.09 -2.87 -9.34
C PRO A 578 -30.58 -2.75 -9.71
N GLY A 579 -30.27 -2.05 -10.80
CA GLY A 579 -28.93 -2.05 -11.38
C GLY A 579 -27.99 -1.08 -10.67
N ASN A 580 -27.31 -1.50 -9.59
CA ASN A 580 -26.35 -0.64 -8.90
C ASN A 580 -25.22 -1.39 -8.19
N ALA A 581 -24.22 -0.67 -7.69
CA ALA A 581 -23.21 -1.19 -6.77
C ALA A 581 -23.52 -0.78 -5.32
N TYR A 582 -23.85 -1.79 -4.53
CA TYR A 582 -24.17 -1.63 -3.11
C TYR A 582 -22.93 -1.91 -2.28
N ARG A 583 -22.67 -1.05 -1.28
CA ARG A 583 -21.53 -1.21 -0.36
C ARG A 583 -22.01 -1.25 1.09
N ALA A 584 -21.42 -2.14 1.87
CA ALA A 584 -21.57 -2.18 3.33
C ALA A 584 -20.25 -2.62 3.98
N SER A 585 -20.01 -2.22 5.21
CA SER A 585 -18.84 -2.61 6.01
C SER A 585 -19.23 -3.62 7.07
N VAL A 586 -18.52 -4.75 7.13
CA VAL A 586 -18.62 -5.72 8.23
C VAL A 586 -17.53 -5.41 9.24
N HIS A 587 -17.93 -4.93 10.41
CA HIS A 587 -17.02 -4.55 11.49
C HIS A 587 -16.87 -5.71 12.48
N PHE A 588 -15.61 -6.07 12.77
CA PHE A 588 -15.23 -7.11 13.71
C PHE A 588 -14.58 -6.43 14.93
N THR A 589 -15.29 -6.40 16.05
CA THR A 589 -14.93 -5.57 17.22
C THR A 589 -14.67 -6.41 18.45
N ASN A 590 -13.47 -6.29 19.00
CA ASN A 590 -13.10 -6.71 20.35
C ASN A 590 -13.66 -5.71 21.37
N THR A 591 -14.87 -5.96 21.84
CA THR A 591 -15.61 -5.12 22.80
C THR A 591 -14.96 -4.98 24.19
N SER A 592 -13.82 -5.64 24.45
CA SER A 592 -13.13 -5.62 25.75
C SER A 592 -12.05 -4.55 25.86
N ASP A 593 -11.21 -4.42 24.83
CA ASP A 593 -10.12 -3.44 24.79
C ASP A 593 -9.84 -2.86 23.39
N HIS A 594 -10.66 -3.19 22.37
CA HIS A 594 -10.50 -2.79 20.96
C HIS A 594 -9.20 -3.26 20.27
N GLY A 595 -8.40 -4.11 20.92
CA GLY A 595 -7.21 -4.71 20.29
C GLY A 595 -7.61 -5.60 19.12
N GLY A 596 -7.08 -5.31 17.94
CA GLY A 596 -7.37 -6.07 16.72
C GLY A 596 -8.75 -5.79 16.07
N ASP A 597 -9.41 -4.69 16.45
CA ASP A 597 -10.60 -4.22 15.74
C ASP A 597 -10.29 -4.01 14.25
N CYS A 598 -11.12 -4.58 13.37
CA CYS A 598 -10.93 -4.44 11.92
C CYS A 598 -12.26 -4.46 11.15
N THR A 599 -12.18 -4.10 9.87
CA THR A 599 -13.34 -4.00 8.97
C THR A 599 -13.06 -4.77 7.68
N ARG A 600 -14.10 -5.35 7.08
CA ARG A 600 -14.09 -5.88 5.72
C ARG A 600 -15.20 -5.18 4.93
N VAL A 601 -14.91 -4.66 3.75
CA VAL A 601 -15.91 -4.11 2.85
C VAL A 601 -16.63 -5.27 2.14
N VAL A 602 -17.91 -5.07 1.88
CA VAL A 602 -18.73 -5.93 1.03
C VAL A 602 -19.26 -5.07 -0.11
N THR A 603 -18.88 -5.41 -1.34
CA THR A 603 -19.30 -4.69 -2.56
C THR A 603 -20.08 -5.65 -3.45
N LEU A 604 -21.37 -5.39 -3.62
CA LEU A 604 -22.29 -6.16 -4.47
C LEU A 604 -22.62 -5.35 -5.71
N ILE A 605 -22.22 -5.81 -6.89
CA ILE A 605 -22.53 -5.16 -8.17
C ILE A 605 -23.65 -5.94 -8.85
N VAL A 606 -24.83 -5.31 -8.92
CA VAL A 606 -26.04 -5.85 -9.52
C VAL A 606 -26.23 -5.23 -10.90
N GLY A 607 -26.24 -6.05 -11.95
CA GLY A 607 -26.38 -5.56 -13.33
C GLY A 607 -25.65 -6.41 -14.35
N ASN A 608 -25.83 -6.07 -15.63
CA ASN A 608 -24.96 -6.56 -16.70
C ASN A 608 -24.12 -5.38 -17.19
N PRO A 609 -22.79 -5.50 -17.31
CA PRO A 609 -21.98 -4.44 -17.87
C PRO A 609 -22.48 -4.01 -19.26
N VAL A 610 -22.58 -2.71 -19.45
CA VAL A 610 -23.04 -2.04 -20.67
C VAL A 610 -21.95 -1.11 -21.21
N LEU A 611 -21.85 -1.03 -22.54
CA LEU A 611 -20.87 -0.22 -23.26
C LEU A 611 -21.13 1.28 -23.02
N GLN A 612 -20.13 1.99 -22.50
CA GLN A 612 -20.18 3.42 -22.20
C GLN A 612 -19.43 4.25 -23.24
N TYR A 613 -18.16 3.89 -23.47
CA TYR A 613 -17.28 4.56 -24.43
C TYR A 613 -16.78 3.56 -25.47
N GLN A 614 -16.62 4.02 -26.71
CA GLN A 614 -16.09 3.23 -27.81
C GLN A 614 -15.26 4.11 -28.77
N TRP A 615 -14.07 3.64 -29.12
CA TRP A 615 -13.16 4.25 -30.10
C TRP A 615 -12.77 3.20 -31.16
N VAL A 616 -13.56 3.13 -32.24
CA VAL A 616 -13.34 2.26 -33.43
C VAL A 616 -12.28 2.79 -34.42
N PHE A 617 -11.46 3.75 -33.98
CA PHE A 617 -10.39 4.43 -34.72
C PHE A 617 -10.64 4.87 -36.19
N ASP A 618 -11.90 4.95 -36.66
CA ASP A 618 -12.33 5.64 -37.89
C ASP A 618 -11.88 7.14 -37.95
N ALA A 619 -11.46 7.71 -36.81
CA ALA A 619 -10.83 9.02 -36.70
C ALA A 619 -9.90 9.10 -35.48
N ASP A 620 -8.83 9.90 -35.58
CA ASP A 620 -7.84 10.14 -34.52
C ASP A 620 -8.47 10.85 -33.30
N PRO A 621 -8.52 10.20 -32.12
CA PRO A 621 -9.04 10.80 -30.89
C PRO A 621 -8.03 11.73 -30.19
N GLN A 622 -6.85 11.96 -30.78
CA GLN A 622 -5.79 12.83 -30.27
C GLN A 622 -5.26 12.40 -28.89
N TRP A 623 -5.09 11.09 -28.71
CA TRP A 623 -4.41 10.52 -27.54
C TRP A 623 -2.91 10.87 -27.56
N THR A 624 -2.29 10.90 -26.38
CA THR A 624 -0.90 11.34 -26.24
C THR A 624 0.05 10.19 -26.59
N THR A 625 0.89 10.39 -27.60
CA THR A 625 1.85 9.41 -28.11
C THR A 625 3.30 9.79 -27.82
N GLU A 626 4.15 8.79 -27.54
CA GLU A 626 5.59 8.96 -27.36
C GLU A 626 6.42 8.15 -28.39
N ALA A 627 7.54 8.72 -28.83
CA ALA A 627 8.43 8.16 -29.84
C ALA A 627 7.67 7.73 -31.12
N ASP A 628 7.65 6.43 -31.44
CA ASP A 628 7.10 5.87 -32.68
C ASP A 628 5.65 5.37 -32.52
N TRP A 629 4.98 5.62 -31.38
CA TRP A 629 3.52 5.49 -31.27
C TRP A 629 2.84 6.45 -32.26
N ALA A 630 1.98 5.90 -33.12
CA ALA A 630 1.29 6.66 -34.16
C ALA A 630 -0.14 6.16 -34.40
N PHE A 631 -1.01 7.06 -34.85
CA PHE A 631 -2.32 6.76 -35.42
C PHE A 631 -2.23 6.60 -36.94
N GLY A 632 -2.84 5.56 -37.52
CA GLY A 632 -2.98 5.41 -38.97
C GLY A 632 -3.08 3.96 -39.48
N GLU A 633 -3.33 3.79 -40.78
CA GLU A 633 -3.34 2.49 -41.49
C GLU A 633 -1.99 1.74 -41.33
N PRO A 634 -1.96 0.57 -40.65
CA PRO A 634 -0.74 -0.22 -40.48
C PRO A 634 -0.40 -0.95 -41.78
N THR A 635 0.89 -0.97 -42.14
CA THR A 635 1.31 -1.28 -43.52
C THR A 635 1.52 -2.78 -43.82
N GLY A 636 1.33 -3.67 -42.84
CA GLY A 636 1.86 -5.04 -42.89
C GLY A 636 3.38 -5.09 -42.82
N GLY A 637 3.98 -4.17 -42.06
CA GLY A 637 5.42 -4.04 -41.83
C GLY A 637 5.93 -4.98 -40.74
N GLY A 638 7.19 -4.81 -40.37
CA GLY A 638 7.85 -5.57 -39.30
C GLY A 638 7.85 -7.08 -39.51
N GLY A 639 7.76 -7.83 -38.40
CA GLY A 639 7.78 -9.28 -38.37
C GLY A 639 9.19 -9.85 -38.55
N ALA A 640 10.22 -9.19 -37.99
CA ALA A 640 11.60 -9.68 -38.09
C ALA A 640 11.78 -11.07 -37.44
N ASN A 641 11.16 -11.28 -36.27
CA ASN A 641 11.21 -12.55 -35.52
C ASN A 641 9.82 -13.20 -35.30
N GLY A 642 8.73 -12.43 -35.43
CA GLY A 642 7.35 -12.93 -35.32
C GLY A 642 6.53 -12.81 -36.61
N TYR A 643 5.21 -12.64 -36.48
CA TYR A 643 4.36 -12.20 -37.57
C TYR A 643 4.48 -10.68 -37.79
N PRO A 644 4.25 -10.17 -39.01
CA PRO A 644 4.21 -8.74 -39.28
C PRO A 644 3.01 -8.04 -38.62
N ASP A 645 2.96 -6.71 -38.75
CA ASP A 645 1.77 -5.90 -38.52
C ASP A 645 0.53 -6.45 -39.26
N PRO A 646 -0.68 -6.10 -38.82
CA PRO A 646 -1.85 -6.18 -39.67
C PRO A 646 -1.75 -5.17 -40.85
N THR A 647 -2.60 -5.33 -41.86
CA THR A 647 -2.70 -4.41 -43.02
C THR A 647 -3.91 -3.47 -42.95
N SER A 648 -4.55 -3.40 -41.79
CA SER A 648 -5.72 -2.58 -41.45
C SER A 648 -6.02 -2.73 -39.96
N GLY A 649 -6.89 -1.91 -39.39
CA GLY A 649 -7.60 -2.21 -38.16
C GLY A 649 -8.39 -3.54 -38.18
N HIS A 650 -8.93 -3.89 -37.03
CA HIS A 650 -9.94 -4.91 -36.86
C HIS A 650 -11.29 -4.45 -37.43
N THR A 651 -11.67 -3.18 -37.16
CA THR A 651 -12.60 -2.42 -37.99
C THR A 651 -11.85 -1.30 -38.74
N GLY A 652 -12.58 -0.38 -39.36
CA GLY A 652 -12.01 0.77 -40.10
C GLY A 652 -10.88 0.42 -41.08
N THR A 653 -9.82 1.22 -41.01
CA THR A 653 -8.52 1.05 -41.69
C THR A 653 -7.35 1.34 -40.76
N ASP A 654 -7.50 2.35 -39.90
CA ASP A 654 -6.46 2.92 -39.07
C ASP A 654 -6.45 2.31 -37.66
N VAL A 655 -5.30 2.33 -36.99
CA VAL A 655 -5.11 1.85 -35.61
C VAL A 655 -4.27 2.85 -34.83
N TYR A 656 -4.15 2.67 -33.50
CA TYR A 656 -2.92 3.10 -32.82
C TYR A 656 -1.92 1.94 -32.80
N GLY A 657 -0.69 2.20 -33.21
CA GLY A 657 0.39 1.21 -33.16
C GLY A 657 1.75 1.81 -32.87
N TYR A 658 2.66 0.96 -32.38
CA TYR A 658 4.05 1.33 -32.12
C TYR A 658 4.90 0.97 -33.34
N ASN A 659 5.20 1.98 -34.18
CA ASN A 659 5.81 1.83 -35.51
C ASN A 659 4.96 1.05 -36.54
N LEU A 660 3.89 1.68 -37.05
CA LEU A 660 2.96 1.18 -38.11
C LEU A 660 3.60 0.67 -39.44
N ASN A 661 4.93 0.68 -39.54
CA ASN A 661 5.70 0.31 -40.74
C ASN A 661 6.99 -0.48 -40.40
N GLY A 662 7.11 -1.09 -39.21
CA GLY A 662 8.31 -1.83 -38.86
C GLY A 662 8.32 -2.35 -37.43
N ASP A 663 9.31 -3.19 -37.12
CA ASP A 663 9.54 -3.63 -35.75
C ASP A 663 9.95 -2.45 -34.84
N TYR A 664 9.78 -2.61 -33.52
CA TYR A 664 10.38 -1.69 -32.54
C TYR A 664 11.92 -1.75 -32.57
N PRO A 665 12.64 -0.77 -31.99
CA PRO A 665 14.12 -0.81 -31.95
C PRO A 665 14.68 -1.60 -30.76
N ASP A 666 15.91 -2.11 -30.92
CA ASP A 666 16.74 -2.62 -29.81
C ASP A 666 17.02 -1.50 -28.78
N GLY A 667 17.13 -1.83 -27.49
CA GLY A 667 17.59 -0.93 -26.43
C GLY A 667 16.64 0.23 -26.10
N LEU A 668 15.34 0.02 -26.24
CA LEU A 668 14.29 0.97 -25.94
C LEU A 668 14.15 1.20 -24.42
N SER A 669 13.71 2.40 -24.04
CA SER A 669 13.18 2.71 -22.71
C SER A 669 11.68 2.91 -22.85
N GLU A 670 10.87 2.60 -21.83
CA GLU A 670 9.38 2.61 -21.94
C GLU A 670 8.81 3.81 -22.71
N LYS A 671 7.90 3.55 -23.65
CA LYS A 671 7.16 4.56 -24.43
C LYS A 671 5.68 4.30 -24.43
N HIS A 672 4.91 5.37 -24.26
CA HIS A 672 3.49 5.29 -23.94
C HIS A 672 2.58 5.84 -25.04
N LEU A 673 1.45 5.16 -25.26
CA LEU A 673 0.20 5.71 -25.74
C LEU A 673 -0.69 5.93 -24.52
N THR A 674 -1.08 7.17 -24.23
CA THR A 674 -1.95 7.51 -23.08
C THR A 674 -3.24 8.15 -23.57
N SER A 675 -4.39 7.63 -23.12
CA SER A 675 -5.71 8.11 -23.51
C SER A 675 -5.98 9.54 -23.03
N ALA A 676 -7.00 10.17 -23.63
CA ALA A 676 -7.71 11.25 -22.97
C ALA A 676 -8.29 10.78 -21.62
N SER A 677 -8.69 11.72 -20.75
CA SER A 677 -9.41 11.39 -19.52
C SER A 677 -10.81 10.86 -19.84
N ILE A 678 -11.23 9.84 -19.10
CA ILE A 678 -12.46 9.07 -19.25
C ILE A 678 -13.24 9.24 -17.94
N ASP A 679 -14.48 9.72 -18.05
CA ASP A 679 -15.36 9.87 -16.90
C ASP A 679 -16.05 8.53 -16.60
N CYS A 680 -15.66 7.92 -15.47
CA CYS A 680 -16.25 6.69 -14.96
C CYS A 680 -17.02 6.91 -13.65
N GLN A 681 -17.41 8.15 -13.33
CA GLN A 681 -18.25 8.43 -12.16
C GLN A 681 -19.61 7.71 -12.29
N GLY A 682 -20.08 7.10 -11.20
CA GLY A 682 -21.28 6.26 -11.22
C GLY A 682 -21.18 4.97 -12.06
N LEU A 683 -20.01 4.60 -12.59
CA LEU A 683 -19.77 3.29 -13.20
C LEU A 683 -19.14 2.34 -12.19
N TYR A 684 -19.57 1.08 -12.22
CA TYR A 684 -19.08 0.03 -11.32
C TYR A 684 -18.80 -1.28 -12.07
N GLY A 685 -17.80 -2.03 -11.61
CA GLY A 685 -17.29 -3.18 -12.35
C GLY A 685 -16.73 -2.76 -13.72
N VAL A 686 -16.01 -1.65 -13.76
CA VAL A 686 -15.45 -1.10 -15.01
C VAL A 686 -14.36 -2.00 -15.59
N HIS A 687 -14.55 -2.39 -16.85
CA HIS A 687 -13.63 -3.15 -17.68
C HIS A 687 -13.24 -2.34 -18.92
N VAL A 688 -11.99 -2.49 -19.38
CA VAL A 688 -11.59 -2.12 -20.73
C VAL A 688 -11.55 -3.35 -21.64
N ARG A 689 -12.21 -3.27 -22.79
CA ARG A 689 -12.06 -4.20 -23.91
C ARG A 689 -11.36 -3.51 -25.07
N PHE A 690 -10.58 -4.25 -25.84
CA PHE A 690 -9.98 -3.78 -27.09
C PHE A 690 -9.50 -4.96 -27.92
N TRP A 691 -9.28 -4.77 -29.23
CA TRP A 691 -8.56 -5.72 -30.05
C TRP A 691 -7.07 -5.42 -30.03
N ARG A 692 -6.29 -6.45 -29.71
CA ARG A 692 -4.83 -6.47 -29.73
C ARG A 692 -4.34 -7.20 -30.98
N TRP A 693 -3.31 -6.65 -31.60
CA TRP A 693 -2.36 -7.43 -32.39
C TRP A 693 -0.97 -7.06 -31.89
N LEU A 694 -0.29 -7.99 -31.22
CA LEU A 694 0.98 -7.76 -30.55
C LEU A 694 2.05 -8.73 -31.07
N GLY A 695 3.20 -8.17 -31.44
CA GLY A 695 4.47 -8.87 -31.54
C GLY A 695 5.43 -8.35 -30.46
N VAL A 696 5.86 -9.19 -29.53
CA VAL A 696 6.91 -8.87 -28.54
C VAL A 696 7.63 -10.15 -28.10
N GLU A 697 8.92 -10.05 -27.76
CA GLU A 697 9.66 -11.20 -27.22
C GLU A 697 9.13 -11.65 -25.84
N SER A 698 9.72 -12.70 -25.29
CA SER A 698 9.57 -13.12 -23.90
C SER A 698 9.78 -11.94 -22.94
N PRO A 699 9.00 -11.81 -21.85
CA PRO A 699 9.24 -10.82 -20.78
C PRO A 699 10.56 -11.04 -20.00
N GLU A 700 11.44 -11.91 -20.47
CA GLU A 700 12.86 -11.94 -20.08
C GLU A 700 13.70 -10.83 -20.74
N TYR A 701 13.24 -10.28 -21.88
CA TYR A 701 14.02 -9.40 -22.77
C TYR A 701 13.24 -8.13 -23.13
N ASP A 702 12.00 -8.29 -23.61
CA ASP A 702 11.16 -7.20 -24.09
C ASP A 702 9.80 -7.20 -23.38
N HIS A 703 9.32 -6.01 -22.99
CA HIS A 703 8.07 -5.89 -22.24
C HIS A 703 6.98 -5.12 -22.99
N ALA A 704 5.73 -5.46 -22.70
CA ALA A 704 4.53 -4.79 -23.18
C ALA A 704 3.51 -4.71 -22.04
N TYR A 705 2.97 -3.52 -21.76
CA TYR A 705 2.05 -3.30 -20.63
C TYR A 705 0.75 -2.60 -21.04
N VAL A 706 -0.34 -2.90 -20.33
CA VAL A 706 -1.48 -2.00 -20.16
C VAL A 706 -1.50 -1.52 -18.71
N ARG A 707 -1.59 -0.20 -18.51
CA ARG A 707 -1.69 0.44 -17.19
C ARG A 707 -2.92 1.36 -17.14
N ALA A 708 -3.46 1.58 -15.96
CA ALA A 708 -4.55 2.52 -15.71
C ALA A 708 -4.23 3.44 -14.51
N SER A 709 -4.89 4.60 -14.47
CA SER A 709 -4.72 5.64 -13.45
C SER A 709 -6.02 6.41 -13.27
N ASN A 710 -6.27 6.97 -12.07
CA ASN A 710 -7.38 7.87 -11.76
C ASN A 710 -6.93 9.29 -11.34
N ASP A 711 -5.63 9.56 -11.37
CA ASP A 711 -5.03 10.89 -11.10
C ASP A 711 -4.03 11.36 -12.19
N GLY A 712 -3.71 10.50 -13.17
CA GLY A 712 -2.75 10.73 -14.24
C GLY A 712 -1.27 10.58 -13.82
N VAL A 713 -0.99 10.38 -12.54
CA VAL A 713 0.34 10.40 -11.93
C VAL A 713 0.76 9.02 -11.43
N ASN A 714 -0.12 8.32 -10.72
CA ASN A 714 0.08 6.97 -10.22
C ASN A 714 -0.53 5.96 -11.21
N TRP A 715 0.27 4.98 -11.66
CA TRP A 715 -0.08 4.09 -12.75
C TRP A 715 0.02 2.61 -12.34
N THR A 716 -1.13 1.95 -12.22
CA THR A 716 -1.21 0.53 -11.88
C THR A 716 -1.18 -0.32 -13.16
N THR A 717 -0.29 -1.31 -13.22
CA THR A 717 -0.27 -2.30 -14.32
C THR A 717 -1.45 -3.26 -14.18
N VAL A 718 -2.30 -3.32 -15.21
CA VAL A 718 -3.48 -4.19 -15.28
C VAL A 718 -3.31 -5.36 -16.26
N TRP A 719 -2.31 -5.29 -17.15
CA TRP A 719 -1.84 -6.41 -17.96
C TRP A 719 -0.36 -6.24 -18.34
N GLN A 720 0.36 -7.35 -18.49
CA GLN A 720 1.69 -7.41 -19.11
C GLN A 720 1.87 -8.68 -19.94
N ASN A 721 2.85 -8.73 -20.84
CA ASN A 721 3.24 -9.99 -21.49
C ASN A 721 3.81 -10.99 -20.47
N ASP A 722 3.29 -12.23 -20.50
CA ASP A 722 3.71 -13.37 -19.68
C ASP A 722 4.58 -14.37 -20.48
N ALA A 723 4.57 -14.25 -21.81
CA ALA A 723 5.37 -15.04 -22.75
C ALA A 723 5.65 -14.26 -24.05
N GLU A 724 6.53 -14.81 -24.89
CA GLU A 724 6.71 -14.37 -26.29
C GLU A 724 5.34 -14.34 -26.99
N THR A 725 4.92 -13.17 -27.46
CA THR A 725 3.62 -12.96 -28.07
C THR A 725 3.81 -12.68 -29.56
N THR A 726 3.21 -13.52 -30.40
CA THR A 726 3.29 -13.41 -31.87
C THR A 726 1.91 -13.57 -32.49
N ASP A 727 1.05 -12.56 -32.30
CA ASP A 727 -0.31 -12.57 -32.83
C ASP A 727 -0.31 -12.66 -34.38
N SER A 728 -1.15 -13.54 -34.92
CA SER A 728 -1.35 -13.73 -36.38
C SER A 728 -2.79 -13.42 -36.83
N SER A 729 -3.58 -12.90 -35.89
CA SER A 729 -4.96 -12.46 -36.02
C SER A 729 -5.30 -11.62 -34.79
N TRP A 730 -6.13 -10.59 -34.95
CA TRP A 730 -6.65 -9.79 -33.85
C TRP A 730 -7.21 -10.65 -32.70
N ILE A 731 -6.79 -10.35 -31.47
CA ILE A 731 -7.21 -11.01 -30.22
C ILE A 731 -8.01 -9.99 -29.39
N GLN A 732 -9.22 -10.35 -28.95
CA GLN A 732 -9.97 -9.47 -28.05
C GLN A 732 -9.44 -9.61 -26.62
N MET A 733 -9.04 -8.49 -26.04
CA MET A 733 -8.70 -8.33 -24.63
C MET A 733 -9.95 -7.90 -23.85
N ASP A 734 -10.04 -8.34 -22.60
CA ASP A 734 -11.06 -7.94 -21.62
C ASP A 734 -10.36 -7.89 -20.26
N LEU A 735 -10.15 -6.68 -19.74
CA LEU A 735 -9.36 -6.42 -18.53
C LEU A 735 -10.21 -5.67 -17.51
N ASP A 736 -10.28 -6.22 -16.29
CA ASP A 736 -10.84 -5.53 -15.14
C ASP A 736 -9.91 -4.35 -14.75
N ILE A 737 -10.47 -3.15 -14.69
CA ILE A 737 -9.79 -1.92 -14.24
C ILE A 737 -10.52 -1.25 -13.07
N SER A 738 -11.55 -1.92 -12.54
CA SER A 738 -12.55 -1.35 -11.64
C SER A 738 -12.02 -0.94 -10.27
N SER A 739 -10.93 -1.55 -9.78
CA SER A 739 -10.22 -1.12 -8.57
C SER A 739 -9.57 0.27 -8.69
N ILE A 740 -9.47 0.79 -9.91
CA ILE A 740 -8.90 2.10 -10.25
C ILE A 740 -9.99 3.02 -10.83
N ALA A 741 -10.98 2.44 -11.51
CA ALA A 741 -11.92 3.15 -12.36
C ALA A 741 -13.37 3.24 -11.84
N ASP A 742 -13.78 2.39 -10.88
CA ASP A 742 -15.14 2.46 -10.33
C ASP A 742 -15.36 3.80 -9.62
N ASP A 743 -16.40 4.53 -10.04
CA ASP A 743 -16.81 5.84 -9.50
C ASP A 743 -15.75 6.96 -9.58
N HIS A 744 -14.87 6.91 -10.59
CA HIS A 744 -13.81 7.91 -10.77
C HIS A 744 -14.02 8.79 -12.02
N PRO A 745 -14.16 10.13 -11.89
CA PRO A 745 -14.46 11.02 -13.02
C PRO A 745 -13.26 11.34 -13.95
N ALA A 746 -12.09 10.75 -13.71
CA ALA A 746 -10.84 11.17 -14.35
C ALA A 746 -9.89 10.01 -14.71
N VAL A 747 -10.43 8.87 -15.14
CA VAL A 747 -9.64 7.67 -15.47
C VAL A 747 -8.80 7.89 -16.74
N GLN A 748 -7.59 7.37 -16.77
CA GLN A 748 -6.76 7.29 -18.00
C GLN A 748 -6.22 5.88 -18.20
N LEU A 749 -6.12 5.48 -19.46
CA LEU A 749 -5.54 4.22 -19.91
C LEU A 749 -4.21 4.47 -20.61
N ARG A 750 -3.28 3.52 -20.48
CA ARG A 750 -1.96 3.60 -21.09
C ARG A 750 -1.50 2.25 -21.62
N TRP A 751 -1.25 2.18 -22.92
CA TRP A 751 -0.54 1.08 -23.56
C TRP A 751 0.93 1.45 -23.67
N THR A 752 1.82 0.50 -23.38
CA THR A 752 3.26 0.76 -23.26
C THR A 752 4.04 -0.28 -24.03
N MET A 753 4.89 0.19 -24.95
CA MET A 753 6.07 -0.58 -25.36
C MET A 753 7.11 -0.36 -24.26
N GLY A 754 7.54 -1.43 -23.59
CA GLY A 754 8.38 -1.37 -22.40
C GLY A 754 9.85 -1.05 -22.71
N SER A 755 10.74 -1.44 -21.80
CA SER A 755 12.15 -1.61 -22.15
C SER A 755 12.35 -2.79 -23.11
N THR A 756 13.38 -2.70 -23.96
CA THR A 756 13.78 -3.79 -24.87
C THR A 756 15.27 -4.11 -24.78
N ASP A 757 15.60 -5.35 -25.12
CA ASP A 757 16.95 -5.96 -25.14
C ASP A 757 17.84 -5.43 -26.29
N GLY A 758 19.08 -5.93 -26.39
CA GLY A 758 19.99 -5.70 -27.51
C GLY A 758 19.72 -6.52 -28.78
N GLY A 759 18.53 -7.09 -28.98
CA GLY A 759 18.18 -7.89 -30.16
C GLY A 759 16.69 -8.19 -30.37
N TRP A 760 16.45 -9.18 -31.23
CA TRP A 760 15.17 -9.88 -31.46
C TRP A 760 13.90 -9.02 -31.47
N THR A 761 13.85 -7.97 -32.31
CA THR A 761 12.67 -7.10 -32.40
C THR A 761 11.46 -7.72 -33.12
N TYR A 762 10.26 -7.23 -32.80
CA TYR A 762 8.96 -7.66 -33.33
C TYR A 762 8.09 -6.42 -33.69
N CYS A 763 6.93 -6.62 -34.33
CA CYS A 763 6.03 -5.55 -34.79
C CYS A 763 5.40 -4.67 -33.68
N GLY A 764 5.59 -5.00 -32.40
CA GLY A 764 5.08 -4.20 -31.29
C GLY A 764 3.56 -4.25 -31.20
N TRP A 765 2.99 -3.20 -30.59
CA TRP A 765 1.54 -3.05 -30.43
C TRP A 765 0.86 -2.54 -31.70
N ASN A 766 -0.30 -3.11 -32.01
CA ASN A 766 -1.38 -2.50 -32.75
C ASN A 766 -2.69 -2.68 -31.93
N ILE A 767 -3.52 -1.64 -31.84
CA ILE A 767 -4.69 -1.55 -30.95
C ILE A 767 -5.90 -1.02 -31.74
N ASP A 768 -7.06 -1.64 -31.59
CA ASP A 768 -8.31 -1.21 -32.23
C ASP A 768 -9.59 -1.54 -31.41
N ASP A 769 -10.73 -0.96 -31.79
CA ASP A 769 -12.02 -0.91 -31.07
C ASP A 769 -11.87 -0.86 -29.54
N VAL A 770 -11.25 0.20 -29.00
CA VAL A 770 -11.17 0.36 -27.53
C VAL A 770 -12.55 0.68 -26.98
N GLU A 771 -12.99 -0.09 -25.99
CA GLU A 771 -14.31 -0.03 -25.38
C GLU A 771 -14.21 0.02 -23.85
N ILE A 772 -15.03 0.86 -23.21
CA ILE A 772 -15.24 0.85 -21.76
C ILE A 772 -16.61 0.24 -21.48
N TRP A 773 -16.62 -0.81 -20.66
CA TRP A 773 -17.82 -1.48 -20.20
C TRP A 773 -17.93 -1.32 -18.70
N GLY A 774 -19.12 -1.04 -18.18
CA GLY A 774 -19.38 -1.01 -16.74
C GLY A 774 -20.86 -1.21 -16.48
N VAL A 775 -21.21 -1.65 -15.28
CA VAL A 775 -22.57 -1.47 -14.78
C VAL A 775 -22.71 0.02 -14.49
N LEU A 776 -23.60 0.70 -15.21
CA LEU A 776 -24.12 1.99 -14.74
C LEU A 776 -24.79 1.71 -13.40
N GLY A 777 -24.35 2.39 -12.35
CA GLY A 777 -25.22 2.56 -11.20
C GLY A 777 -26.45 3.34 -11.64
N ASP A 778 -27.63 2.86 -11.28
CA ASP A 778 -28.79 3.74 -11.16
C ASP A 778 -28.35 4.95 -10.31
N VAL A 779 -28.67 6.16 -10.75
CA VAL A 779 -28.27 7.39 -10.05
C VAL A 779 -28.81 7.35 -8.61
N ASP A 780 -28.04 7.86 -7.66
CA ASP A 780 -28.45 8.16 -6.28
C ASP A 780 -28.03 9.62 -6.02
N CYS A 781 -28.83 10.53 -6.55
CA CYS A 781 -28.52 11.95 -6.62
C CYS A 781 -28.74 12.71 -5.29
N ASN A 782 -29.54 12.14 -4.39
CA ASN A 782 -29.75 12.62 -3.03
C ASN A 782 -28.81 11.94 -2.01
N ALA A 783 -28.02 10.96 -2.45
CA ALA A 783 -27.07 10.17 -1.68
C ALA A 783 -27.72 9.45 -0.47
N ASN A 784 -28.96 8.97 -0.66
CA ASN A 784 -29.76 8.39 0.41
C ASN A 784 -29.54 6.86 0.57
N GLY A 785 -28.94 6.19 -0.42
CA GLY A 785 -28.73 4.74 -0.46
C GLY A 785 -29.82 3.95 -1.19
N ILE A 786 -30.87 4.63 -1.66
CA ILE A 786 -31.93 4.12 -2.53
C ILE A 786 -31.73 4.78 -3.91
N PRO A 787 -31.67 3.99 -5.00
CA PRO A 787 -31.60 4.55 -6.35
C PRO A 787 -32.78 5.48 -6.70
N ASP A 788 -32.53 6.49 -7.53
CA ASP A 788 -33.51 7.40 -8.13
C ASP A 788 -34.75 6.66 -8.68
N ALA A 789 -34.52 5.52 -9.35
CA ALA A 789 -35.58 4.69 -9.92
C ALA A 789 -36.41 3.92 -8.88
N CYS A 790 -35.88 3.70 -7.67
CA CYS A 790 -36.58 3.10 -6.52
C CYS A 790 -37.34 4.14 -5.69
N ASP A 791 -36.82 5.37 -5.58
CA ASP A 791 -37.49 6.49 -4.89
C ASP A 791 -38.87 6.83 -5.51
N LEU A 792 -39.12 6.37 -6.75
CA LEU A 792 -40.27 6.73 -7.59
C LEU A 792 -41.33 5.61 -7.81
N ASP A 793 -41.08 4.32 -7.53
CA ASP A 793 -42.11 3.26 -7.64
C ASP A 793 -42.15 2.29 -6.44
N CYS A 794 -43.20 2.43 -5.63
CA CYS A 794 -43.58 1.52 -4.54
C CYS A 794 -44.97 0.87 -4.78
N GLY A 795 -45.36 0.67 -6.05
CA GLY A 795 -46.75 0.53 -6.46
C GLY A 795 -47.26 -0.87 -6.83
N ALA A 796 -46.40 -1.83 -7.20
CA ALA A 796 -46.81 -3.06 -7.87
C ALA A 796 -46.16 -4.35 -7.32
N PRO A 797 -46.92 -5.32 -6.76
CA PRO A 797 -46.35 -6.59 -6.29
C PRO A 797 -45.82 -7.41 -7.46
N GLY A 798 -44.49 -7.61 -7.49
CA GLY A 798 -43.76 -8.19 -8.63
C GLY A 798 -43.12 -7.17 -9.58
N GLY A 799 -43.00 -5.90 -9.17
CA GLY A 799 -42.02 -4.95 -9.72
C GLY A 799 -40.59 -5.23 -9.19
N PRO A 800 -39.57 -4.51 -9.70
CA PRO A 800 -38.16 -4.70 -9.31
C PRO A 800 -37.76 -4.00 -8.00
N CYS A 801 -38.70 -3.35 -7.30
CA CYS A 801 -38.46 -2.49 -6.14
C CYS A 801 -39.47 -2.81 -5.03
N ASP A 802 -39.27 -3.89 -4.25
CA ASP A 802 -40.23 -4.36 -3.22
C ASP A 802 -39.71 -4.07 -1.79
N VAL A 803 -39.08 -2.90 -1.61
CA VAL A 803 -38.40 -2.47 -0.37
C VAL A 803 -39.39 -1.78 0.60
N PRO A 804 -39.43 -2.13 1.91
CA PRO A 804 -40.24 -1.43 2.88
C PRO A 804 -39.83 0.06 3.06
N ASP A 805 -40.82 0.94 3.15
CA ASP A 805 -40.67 2.41 3.30
C ASP A 805 -39.99 3.18 2.13
N CYS A 806 -39.86 2.60 0.92
CA CYS A 806 -39.30 3.25 -0.28
C CYS A 806 -39.99 4.54 -0.79
N GLY A 807 -41.16 4.91 -0.26
CA GLY A 807 -42.05 5.90 -0.89
C GLY A 807 -41.84 7.32 -0.39
N GLY A 808 -40.97 8.09 -1.05
CA GLY A 808 -40.59 9.45 -0.65
C GLY A 808 -40.70 10.53 -1.73
N ALA A 809 -40.11 10.31 -2.91
CA ALA A 809 -39.97 11.34 -3.93
C ALA A 809 -41.22 11.52 -4.82
N GLU A 810 -41.32 12.69 -5.45
CA GLU A 810 -42.16 12.90 -6.63
C GLU A 810 -41.23 13.01 -7.86
N ASP A 811 -41.69 12.50 -9.02
CA ASP A 811 -41.19 12.83 -10.37
C ASP A 811 -42.37 13.46 -11.09
N CYS A 812 -42.38 14.79 -11.10
CA CYS A 812 -43.56 15.55 -11.47
C CYS A 812 -43.59 15.90 -12.96
N ASN A 813 -42.43 15.93 -13.63
CA ASN A 813 -42.30 16.20 -15.07
C ASN A 813 -42.27 14.91 -15.92
N GLY A 814 -42.02 13.75 -15.29
CA GLY A 814 -42.00 12.43 -15.90
C GLY A 814 -40.67 12.08 -16.57
N ASN A 815 -39.55 12.59 -16.05
CA ASN A 815 -38.21 12.38 -16.60
C ASN A 815 -37.50 11.13 -16.02
N ALA A 816 -38.04 10.51 -14.95
CA ALA A 816 -37.48 9.41 -14.17
C ALA A 816 -36.27 9.76 -13.27
N THR A 817 -36.17 11.02 -12.82
CA THR A 817 -35.26 11.52 -11.78
C THR A 817 -36.09 12.23 -10.70
N PRO A 818 -35.80 12.05 -9.39
CA PRO A 818 -36.48 12.75 -8.32
C PRO A 818 -36.47 14.29 -8.44
N ASP A 819 -37.62 14.91 -8.18
CA ASP A 819 -37.85 16.36 -8.18
C ASP A 819 -36.76 17.15 -7.42
N GLU A 820 -36.34 16.67 -6.25
CA GLU A 820 -35.31 17.31 -5.42
C GLU A 820 -33.91 17.30 -6.04
N CYS A 821 -33.63 16.30 -6.88
CA CYS A 821 -32.37 16.18 -7.60
C CYS A 821 -32.38 16.97 -8.91
N ASP A 822 -33.53 17.04 -9.56
CA ASP A 822 -33.74 17.89 -10.72
C ASP A 822 -33.51 19.37 -10.32
N ILE A 823 -33.87 19.74 -9.08
CA ILE A 823 -33.50 21.02 -8.44
C ILE A 823 -32.01 21.09 -8.07
N SER A 824 -31.41 20.04 -7.48
CA SER A 824 -30.01 20.07 -7.00
C SER A 824 -28.97 20.12 -8.13
N GLN A 825 -29.25 19.46 -9.26
CA GLN A 825 -28.46 19.49 -10.48
C GLN A 825 -28.76 20.72 -11.35
N GLY A 826 -29.86 21.43 -11.08
CA GLY A 826 -30.28 22.64 -11.79
C GLY A 826 -30.84 22.37 -13.20
N THR A 827 -31.26 21.14 -13.47
CA THR A 827 -32.03 20.76 -14.67
C THR A 827 -33.46 21.29 -14.60
N SER A 828 -34.04 21.34 -13.39
CA SER A 828 -35.28 22.02 -13.03
C SER A 828 -35.03 23.23 -12.12
N LEU A 829 -36.01 24.13 -12.04
CA LEU A 829 -36.01 25.29 -11.15
C LEU A 829 -37.02 25.09 -10.04
N ASP A 830 -36.63 25.38 -8.79
CA ASP A 830 -37.55 25.74 -7.72
C ASP A 830 -37.30 27.22 -7.35
N SER A 831 -38.11 28.12 -7.91
CA SER A 831 -37.99 29.56 -7.66
C SER A 831 -38.57 29.99 -6.31
N ASN A 832 -39.19 29.08 -5.54
CA ASN A 832 -39.88 29.41 -4.29
C ASN A 832 -39.35 28.70 -3.03
N GLY A 833 -38.49 27.69 -3.19
CA GLY A 833 -37.79 26.98 -2.12
C GLY A 833 -38.66 25.99 -1.35
N ASN A 834 -39.64 25.37 -2.03
CA ASN A 834 -40.56 24.41 -1.41
C ASN A 834 -40.21 22.93 -1.65
N GLY A 835 -39.24 22.64 -2.53
CA GLY A 835 -38.84 21.28 -2.89
C GLY A 835 -39.63 20.65 -4.04
N ILE A 836 -40.37 21.45 -4.83
CA ILE A 836 -41.14 21.01 -6.00
C ILE A 836 -40.75 21.90 -7.21
N PRO A 837 -40.41 21.32 -8.38
CA PRO A 837 -40.13 22.07 -9.60
C PRO A 837 -41.25 23.03 -10.04
N ASP A 838 -40.88 24.25 -10.39
CA ASP A 838 -41.75 25.34 -10.88
C ASP A 838 -42.64 24.91 -12.06
N GLU A 839 -42.15 23.99 -12.90
CA GLU A 839 -42.90 23.50 -14.07
C GLU A 839 -44.05 22.54 -13.73
N CYS A 840 -44.05 22.02 -12.50
CA CYS A 840 -45.06 21.13 -11.96
C CYS A 840 -46.07 21.85 -11.06
N GLU A 841 -45.79 23.08 -10.63
CA GLU A 841 -46.72 23.90 -9.85
C GLU A 841 -47.97 24.26 -10.67
N VAL A 842 -49.09 23.59 -10.38
CA VAL A 842 -50.39 23.83 -11.03
C VAL A 842 -51.03 25.14 -10.55
N ALA A 843 -50.54 26.27 -11.04
CA ALA A 843 -51.06 27.61 -10.78
C ALA A 843 -52.58 27.73 -11.09
N PRO A 844 -53.36 28.64 -10.44
CA PRO A 844 -52.94 29.80 -9.60
C PRO A 844 -53.72 29.84 -8.23
N PRO A 845 -53.76 30.93 -7.40
CA PRO A 845 -53.18 32.27 -7.58
C PRO A 845 -52.45 32.91 -6.35
N LEU A 846 -51.68 33.96 -6.65
CA LEU A 846 -50.99 34.87 -5.73
C LEU A 846 -51.83 35.35 -4.52
N VAL A 847 -51.40 34.99 -3.30
CA VAL A 847 -51.67 35.68 -2.02
C VAL A 847 -50.41 35.60 -1.16
N ALA A 848 -50.07 36.65 -0.40
CA ALA A 848 -48.77 36.81 0.26
C ALA A 848 -48.75 36.40 1.76
N ASP A 849 -47.53 36.48 2.34
CA ASP A 849 -47.10 36.34 3.75
C ASP A 849 -46.56 34.93 4.13
N ALA A 850 -45.30 34.52 3.85
CA ALA A 850 -43.95 35.01 4.27
C ALA A 850 -43.41 34.37 5.59
N PRO A 851 -42.10 34.40 5.93
CA PRO A 851 -40.88 34.81 5.17
C PRO A 851 -39.72 33.76 5.19
N HIS A 852 -38.51 34.18 4.72
CA HIS A 852 -37.17 33.52 4.69
C HIS A 852 -36.82 32.95 3.30
N ASP A 853 -36.13 33.65 2.39
CA ASP A 853 -34.96 34.54 2.60
C ASP A 853 -35.10 35.94 1.93
N THR A 854 -34.10 36.83 2.07
CA THR A 854 -34.14 38.22 1.57
C THR A 854 -33.36 38.42 0.26
N PRO A 855 -34.02 38.86 -0.84
CA PRO A 855 -33.32 39.22 -2.07
C PRO A 855 -32.36 40.42 -1.89
N LYS A 856 -31.10 40.27 -2.33
CA LYS A 856 -30.13 41.37 -2.42
C LYS A 856 -30.64 42.43 -3.41
N ASN A 857 -30.98 43.61 -2.92
CA ASN A 857 -31.48 44.71 -3.75
C ASN A 857 -30.31 45.41 -4.48
N ARG A 858 -30.49 45.68 -5.77
CA ARG A 858 -29.52 46.39 -6.64
C ARG A 858 -30.08 47.78 -6.98
N TYR A 859 -29.25 48.72 -7.47
CA TYR A 859 -29.73 50.09 -7.74
C TYR A 859 -29.15 50.74 -9.00
N LEU A 860 -29.91 51.70 -9.55
CA LEU A 860 -29.60 52.53 -10.70
C LEU A 860 -29.67 54.02 -10.30
N SER A 861 -28.85 54.90 -10.90
CA SER A 861 -28.80 56.32 -10.53
C SER A 861 -28.81 57.24 -11.77
N PHE A 862 -29.67 58.28 -11.80
CA PHE A 862 -29.73 59.25 -12.90
C PHE A 862 -30.18 60.65 -12.46
N ASN A 863 -29.94 61.68 -13.29
CA ASN A 863 -30.32 63.08 -13.04
C ASN A 863 -31.46 63.51 -13.98
N PRO A 864 -32.71 63.66 -13.49
CA PRO A 864 -33.79 64.26 -14.29
C PRO A 864 -33.57 65.78 -14.41
N ASN A 865 -33.18 66.22 -15.61
CA ASN A 865 -32.80 67.62 -15.86
C ASN A 865 -33.84 68.63 -15.34
N ASN A 866 -33.37 69.57 -14.51
CA ASN A 866 -34.20 70.42 -13.65
C ASN A 866 -35.03 71.45 -14.45
N THR A 867 -36.31 71.15 -14.67
CA THR A 867 -37.24 71.93 -15.50
C THR A 867 -38.31 72.70 -14.72
N GLY A 868 -38.39 72.54 -13.39
CA GLY A 868 -39.25 73.36 -12.51
C GLY A 868 -40.76 73.24 -12.74
N THR A 869 -41.22 72.11 -13.27
CA THR A 869 -42.64 71.74 -13.48
C THR A 869 -42.83 70.31 -12.97
N GLU A 870 -44.03 69.89 -12.57
CA GLU A 870 -44.29 68.48 -12.25
C GLU A 870 -44.11 67.58 -13.48
N VAL A 871 -43.44 66.43 -13.30
CA VAL A 871 -43.12 65.47 -14.36
C VAL A 871 -43.31 64.05 -13.82
N ALA A 872 -43.93 63.17 -14.61
CA ALA A 872 -43.96 61.74 -14.34
C ALA A 872 -42.83 61.03 -15.09
N PHE A 873 -42.18 60.07 -14.44
CA PHE A 873 -41.07 59.30 -15.00
C PHE A 873 -41.39 57.81 -14.99
N ALA A 874 -41.13 57.15 -16.12
CA ALA A 874 -41.13 55.71 -16.26
C ALA A 874 -39.71 55.22 -16.56
N VAL A 875 -39.33 54.08 -15.99
CA VAL A 875 -38.10 53.37 -16.35
C VAL A 875 -38.49 52.12 -17.12
N GLU A 876 -37.99 52.00 -18.35
CA GLU A 876 -38.28 50.89 -19.25
C GLU A 876 -37.09 49.94 -19.26
N LEU A 877 -37.24 48.82 -18.54
CA LEU A 877 -36.20 47.82 -18.39
C LEU A 877 -36.07 47.04 -19.71
N THR A 878 -35.08 47.42 -20.52
CA THR A 878 -34.84 46.82 -21.84
C THR A 878 -33.68 45.84 -21.75
N ALA A 879 -33.94 44.56 -22.00
CA ALA A 879 -32.92 43.53 -21.99
C ALA A 879 -31.94 43.68 -23.17
N SER A 880 -30.67 43.30 -22.96
CA SER A 880 -29.82 42.87 -24.08
C SER A 880 -30.36 41.54 -24.63
N ALA A 881 -29.97 41.15 -25.84
CA ALA A 881 -30.51 39.96 -26.51
C ALA A 881 -30.17 38.63 -25.82
N ASP A 882 -29.28 38.68 -24.82
CA ASP A 882 -28.52 37.55 -24.31
C ASP A 882 -29.02 37.04 -22.93
N PHE A 883 -30.03 37.70 -22.33
CA PHE A 883 -30.69 37.27 -21.09
C PHE A 883 -32.22 37.43 -21.17
N PRO A 884 -33.02 36.36 -20.97
CA PRO A 884 -34.47 36.38 -21.16
C PRO A 884 -35.24 36.97 -19.97
N ALA A 885 -34.92 38.19 -19.55
CA ALA A 885 -35.77 38.95 -18.63
C ALA A 885 -37.13 39.29 -19.28
N SER A 886 -38.21 39.30 -18.50
CA SER A 886 -39.59 39.50 -19.00
C SER A 886 -39.71 40.77 -19.85
N VAL A 887 -39.95 40.61 -21.15
CA VAL A 887 -39.88 41.67 -22.15
C VAL A 887 -40.86 42.81 -21.87
N GLY A 888 -40.34 44.03 -21.70
CA GLY A 888 -41.14 45.26 -21.73
C GLY A 888 -41.81 45.66 -20.40
N ALA A 889 -41.24 45.28 -19.25
CA ALA A 889 -41.71 45.76 -17.96
C ALA A 889 -41.46 47.28 -17.79
N VAL A 890 -42.51 48.08 -17.98
CA VAL A 890 -42.52 49.53 -17.72
C VAL A 890 -42.88 49.78 -16.25
N GLY A 891 -41.89 50.15 -15.44
CA GLY A 891 -42.07 50.48 -14.03
C GLY A 891 -42.04 51.99 -13.78
N TRP A 892 -42.72 52.42 -12.71
CA TRP A 892 -42.78 53.82 -12.29
C TRP A 892 -41.93 54.02 -11.04
N VAL A 893 -41.38 55.22 -10.84
CA VAL A 893 -40.55 55.53 -9.66
C VAL A 893 -41.42 56.15 -8.57
N GLY A 894 -41.52 55.52 -7.40
CA GLY A 894 -42.34 55.98 -6.27
C GLY A 894 -41.73 57.16 -5.48
N GLU A 895 -42.33 57.49 -4.34
CA GLU A 895 -41.78 58.54 -3.45
C GLU A 895 -40.32 58.24 -3.04
N PRO A 896 -39.43 59.25 -3.07
CA PRO A 896 -38.09 59.10 -2.49
C PRO A 896 -38.21 59.09 -0.96
N ASP A 897 -37.67 58.05 -0.33
CA ASP A 897 -37.52 57.99 1.12
C ASP A 897 -36.48 59.05 1.59
N VAL A 898 -36.34 59.26 2.91
CA VAL A 898 -35.60 60.39 3.50
C VAL A 898 -34.11 60.50 3.11
N THR A 899 -33.56 59.47 2.45
CA THR A 899 -32.19 59.39 1.92
C THR A 899 -32.06 59.76 0.43
N GLY A 900 -33.16 59.95 -0.29
CA GLY A 900 -33.18 60.24 -1.74
C GLY A 900 -33.24 59.02 -2.66
N MET A 901 -33.44 57.82 -2.12
CA MET A 901 -33.72 56.60 -2.88
C MET A 901 -35.22 56.36 -3.04
N ALA A 902 -35.64 55.92 -4.21
CA ALA A 902 -37.01 55.51 -4.53
C ALA A 902 -37.05 54.05 -5.01
N ARG A 903 -38.24 53.46 -5.04
CA ARG A 903 -38.49 52.08 -5.53
C ARG A 903 -39.28 52.07 -6.83
N LEU A 904 -39.17 50.96 -7.56
CA LEU A 904 -40.08 50.64 -8.66
C LEU A 904 -41.48 50.30 -8.11
N VAL A 905 -42.51 50.85 -8.74
CA VAL A 905 -43.93 50.62 -8.39
C VAL A 905 -44.78 50.42 -9.65
N SER A 906 -45.88 49.69 -9.50
CA SER A 906 -46.74 49.21 -10.60
C SER A 906 -47.76 50.23 -11.12
N GLY A 907 -47.63 51.51 -10.77
CA GLY A 907 -48.54 52.57 -11.25
C GLY A 907 -47.91 53.98 -11.21
N PRO A 908 -48.36 54.90 -12.07
CA PRO A 908 -47.71 56.19 -12.29
C PRO A 908 -47.75 57.11 -11.07
N PHE A 909 -46.61 57.70 -10.77
CA PHE A 909 -46.38 58.59 -9.63
C PHE A 909 -46.00 60.01 -10.09
N TYR A 910 -46.33 61.00 -9.25
CA TYR A 910 -46.16 62.43 -9.48
C TYR A 910 -45.68 63.09 -8.18
N SER A 911 -44.67 63.95 -8.24
CA SER A 911 -44.17 64.72 -7.10
C SER A 911 -43.72 66.12 -7.54
N ASP A 912 -44.02 67.10 -6.69
CA ASP A 912 -43.70 68.52 -6.82
C ASP A 912 -42.30 68.88 -6.28
N SER A 913 -41.60 67.94 -5.62
CA SER A 913 -40.20 68.12 -5.22
C SER A 913 -39.38 66.82 -5.27
N TRP A 914 -38.39 66.78 -6.16
CA TRP A 914 -37.39 65.71 -6.26
C TRP A 914 -35.98 66.20 -5.90
N PRO A 915 -35.09 65.33 -5.38
CA PRO A 915 -33.65 65.58 -5.36
C PRO A 915 -33.07 65.73 -6.78
N THR A 916 -31.93 66.39 -6.91
CA THR A 916 -31.26 66.62 -8.22
C THR A 916 -30.61 65.37 -8.82
N VAL A 917 -30.63 64.24 -8.12
CA VAL A 917 -30.27 62.91 -8.61
C VAL A 917 -31.28 61.95 -8.00
N VAL A 918 -31.82 61.04 -8.80
CA VAL A 918 -32.76 60.00 -8.40
C VAL A 918 -32.04 58.66 -8.41
N HIS A 919 -32.19 57.91 -7.32
CA HIS A 919 -31.69 56.55 -7.18
C HIS A 919 -32.89 55.60 -7.14
N VAL A 920 -32.86 54.51 -7.91
CA VAL A 920 -33.93 53.52 -8.02
C VAL A 920 -33.39 52.17 -7.58
N GLY A 921 -33.93 51.60 -6.50
CA GLY A 921 -33.48 50.32 -5.93
C GLY A 921 -34.54 49.22 -6.01
N ASP A 922 -34.18 48.05 -6.54
CA ASP A 922 -35.04 46.87 -6.70
C ASP A 922 -34.21 45.59 -6.96
N CYS A 923 -34.77 44.39 -6.83
CA CYS A 923 -34.08 43.15 -7.22
C CYS A 923 -34.08 42.91 -8.74
N ALA A 924 -35.06 43.46 -9.48
CA ALA A 924 -35.17 43.35 -10.94
C ALA A 924 -34.10 44.17 -11.72
N VAL A 925 -33.29 44.99 -11.04
CA VAL A 925 -32.18 45.74 -11.66
C VAL A 925 -30.98 44.81 -11.81
N VAL A 926 -30.71 44.30 -13.02
CA VAL A 926 -29.54 43.46 -13.33
C VAL A 926 -28.30 44.29 -13.73
N PRO A 927 -27.08 43.81 -13.44
CA PRO A 927 -25.85 44.34 -14.05
C PRO A 927 -25.85 44.24 -15.59
N VAL A 928 -24.94 44.97 -16.24
CA VAL A 928 -24.66 45.03 -17.70
C VAL A 928 -25.81 45.30 -18.68
N ALA A 929 -27.09 45.30 -18.27
CA ALA A 929 -28.22 45.71 -19.10
C ALA A 929 -28.22 47.24 -19.37
N THR A 930 -28.83 47.65 -20.51
CA THR A 930 -28.94 49.06 -20.91
C THR A 930 -30.36 49.58 -20.68
N TYR A 931 -30.52 50.45 -19.69
CA TYR A 931 -31.82 51.00 -19.28
C TYR A 931 -32.19 52.28 -20.04
N GLU A 932 -33.45 52.42 -20.46
CA GLU A 932 -33.98 53.70 -20.96
C GLU A 932 -34.91 54.35 -19.93
N VAL A 933 -34.64 55.61 -19.60
CA VAL A 933 -35.46 56.42 -18.69
C VAL A 933 -36.29 57.40 -19.53
N ARG A 934 -37.61 57.31 -19.43
CA ARG A 934 -38.57 58.13 -20.20
C ARG A 934 -39.31 59.09 -19.28
N ALA A 935 -39.35 60.36 -19.67
CA ALA A 935 -39.92 61.47 -18.89
C ALA A 935 -41.09 62.10 -19.64
N THR A 936 -42.17 62.41 -18.93
CA THR A 936 -43.42 62.95 -19.53
C THR A 936 -44.06 64.01 -18.64
N ILE A 937 -44.37 65.17 -19.22
CA ILE A 937 -45.04 66.27 -18.52
C ILE A 937 -46.55 66.15 -18.69
N ASP A 938 -47.23 65.97 -17.56
CA ASP A 938 -48.66 66.18 -17.29
C ASP A 938 -49.70 65.61 -18.30
N GLY A 939 -50.28 64.46 -17.93
CA GLY A 939 -51.69 64.17 -18.23
C GLY A 939 -52.07 63.50 -19.55
N ILE A 940 -51.15 63.17 -20.47
CA ILE A 940 -51.49 62.58 -21.78
C ILE A 940 -50.68 61.31 -22.12
N ASN A 941 -51.40 60.18 -22.17
CA ASN A 941 -51.18 58.95 -22.95
C ASN A 941 -49.73 58.62 -23.40
N PHE A 942 -49.08 57.69 -22.68
CA PHE A 942 -47.68 57.23 -22.84
C PHE A 942 -47.39 56.38 -24.09
N THR A 943 -48.12 56.54 -25.20
CA THR A 943 -47.95 55.75 -26.44
C THR A 943 -47.14 56.46 -27.55
N GLU A 944 -46.69 57.70 -27.32
CA GLU A 944 -45.87 58.49 -28.24
C GLU A 944 -44.68 59.14 -27.48
N PRO A 945 -43.41 58.94 -27.89
CA PRO A 945 -42.25 59.38 -27.11
C PRO A 945 -41.93 60.87 -27.32
N LEU A 946 -42.05 61.67 -26.25
CA LEU A 946 -41.86 63.13 -26.31
C LEU A 946 -40.44 63.56 -25.88
N GLN A 947 -39.51 63.50 -26.83
CA GLN A 947 -38.08 63.90 -26.73
C GLN A 947 -37.25 63.22 -25.63
N VAL A 948 -36.41 62.26 -26.04
CA VAL A 948 -35.28 61.75 -25.25
C VAL A 948 -34.35 62.90 -24.86
N ALA A 949 -34.41 63.33 -23.60
CA ALA A 949 -33.62 64.43 -23.05
C ALA A 949 -32.19 63.99 -22.70
N THR A 950 -31.46 63.50 -23.70
CA THR A 950 -30.20 62.74 -23.64
C THR A 950 -30.41 61.26 -23.27
N ILE A 951 -29.75 60.36 -24.00
CA ILE A 951 -29.47 59.01 -23.48
C ILE A 951 -28.44 59.20 -22.36
N LEU A 952 -28.92 59.29 -21.12
CA LEU A 952 -28.05 59.17 -19.95
C LEU A 952 -27.57 57.73 -19.86
N ARG A 953 -26.47 57.43 -20.55
CA ARG A 953 -25.63 56.28 -20.18
C ARG A 953 -25.29 56.48 -18.70
N PRO A 954 -25.65 55.55 -17.79
CA PRO A 954 -25.23 55.66 -16.41
C PRO A 954 -23.70 55.73 -16.38
N GLY A 955 -23.15 56.74 -15.70
CA GLY A 955 -21.73 56.73 -15.38
C GLY A 955 -21.48 55.52 -14.49
N VAL A 956 -20.67 54.56 -14.94
CA VAL A 956 -20.52 53.23 -14.32
C VAL A 956 -19.81 53.28 -12.94
N SER A 957 -19.57 54.48 -12.42
CA SER A 957 -18.81 54.81 -11.22
C SER A 957 -19.57 54.64 -9.89
N ALA A 958 -20.64 53.85 -9.87
CA ALA A 958 -21.46 53.59 -8.67
C ALA A 958 -22.24 52.26 -8.80
N TRP A 959 -21.52 51.16 -9.06
CA TRP A 959 -21.99 49.82 -8.71
C TRP A 959 -21.28 49.38 -7.42
N GLY A 960 -21.94 48.54 -6.63
CA GLY A 960 -21.37 47.87 -5.48
C GLY A 960 -22.43 47.02 -4.79
N ASP A 961 -22.09 45.78 -4.45
CA ASP A 961 -22.90 45.02 -3.50
C ASP A 961 -22.79 45.69 -2.12
N VAL A 962 -23.89 45.71 -1.39
CA VAL A 962 -23.95 46.26 -0.04
C VAL A 962 -24.36 45.11 0.86
N VAL A 963 -23.37 44.39 1.39
CA VAL A 963 -23.55 43.35 2.40
C VAL A 963 -23.96 44.01 3.72
N GLY A 964 -25.25 44.39 3.82
CA GLY A 964 -25.86 45.12 4.91
C GLY A 964 -27.20 44.50 5.29
N SER A 965 -27.29 43.98 6.51
CA SER A 965 -28.52 43.35 7.03
C SER A 965 -29.61 44.38 7.32
N LEU A 966 -30.86 44.01 7.05
CA LEU A 966 -32.03 44.90 7.16
C LEU A 966 -32.54 45.01 8.62
N VAL A 967 -31.72 45.55 9.51
CA VAL A 967 -32.03 45.64 10.95
C VAL A 967 -32.83 46.91 11.27
N ALA A 968 -34.17 46.78 11.26
CA ALA A 968 -35.13 47.73 11.83
C ALA A 968 -35.07 49.18 11.28
N SER A 969 -35.61 49.36 10.06
CA SER A 969 -36.09 50.64 9.50
C SER A 969 -35.09 51.78 9.24
N GLU A 970 -33.79 51.60 9.48
CA GLU A 970 -32.75 52.54 9.03
C GLU A 970 -31.68 51.80 8.20
N TRP A 971 -31.30 52.34 7.04
CA TRP A 971 -30.28 51.75 6.17
C TRP A 971 -28.86 52.13 6.59
N THR A 972 -28.02 51.12 6.87
CA THR A 972 -26.56 51.29 7.02
C THR A 972 -25.84 50.97 5.70
N GLY A 973 -24.96 51.87 5.25
CA GLY A 973 -24.21 51.72 4.00
C GLY A 973 -23.06 50.68 4.05
N PRO A 974 -22.37 50.43 2.92
CA PRO A 974 -21.37 49.38 2.77
C PRO A 974 -20.15 49.55 3.68
N ASN A 975 -19.58 48.41 4.09
CA ASN A 975 -18.46 48.31 5.03
C ASN A 975 -17.09 48.76 4.47
N GLY A 976 -16.91 48.76 3.13
CA GLY A 976 -15.79 49.38 2.44
C GLY A 976 -14.45 48.65 2.51
N VAL A 977 -14.46 47.31 2.63
CA VAL A 977 -13.24 46.48 2.62
C VAL A 977 -13.40 45.34 1.62
N VAL A 978 -12.50 45.30 0.62
CA VAL A 978 -12.36 44.14 -0.29
C VAL A 978 -11.65 43.01 0.45
N ASN A 979 -12.16 41.79 0.35
CA ASN A 979 -11.65 40.60 1.02
C ASN A 979 -11.50 39.42 0.04
N PHE A 980 -11.13 38.23 0.55
CA PHE A 980 -10.87 37.06 -0.28
C PHE A 980 -12.14 36.46 -0.92
N ASP A 981 -13.30 36.58 -0.27
CA ASP A 981 -14.58 36.06 -0.79
C ASP A 981 -15.01 36.83 -2.05
N ASP A 982 -14.75 38.15 -2.09
CA ASP A 982 -14.96 38.99 -3.28
C ASP A 982 -14.09 38.54 -4.46
N VAL A 983 -12.85 38.12 -4.18
CA VAL A 983 -11.89 37.64 -5.18
C VAL A 983 -12.23 36.22 -5.66
N VAL A 984 -12.61 35.33 -4.74
CA VAL A 984 -13.05 33.96 -5.05
C VAL A 984 -14.31 33.99 -5.92
N ALA A 985 -15.32 34.80 -5.57
CA ALA A 985 -16.52 34.95 -6.38
C ALA A 985 -16.23 35.50 -7.79
N ALA A 986 -15.28 36.43 -7.91
CA ALA A 986 -14.84 36.94 -9.22
C ALA A 986 -14.13 35.86 -10.07
N VAL A 987 -13.26 35.05 -9.46
CA VAL A 987 -12.59 33.92 -10.14
C VAL A 987 -13.61 32.86 -10.57
N GLN A 988 -14.53 32.47 -9.68
CA GLN A 988 -15.61 31.50 -9.96
C GLN A 988 -16.53 31.95 -11.10
N PHE A 989 -16.78 33.26 -11.23
CA PHE A 989 -17.53 33.82 -12.36
C PHE A 989 -16.76 33.70 -13.70
N PHE A 990 -15.43 33.85 -13.70
CA PHE A 990 -14.63 33.65 -14.90
C PHE A 990 -14.46 32.17 -15.29
N THR A 991 -14.43 31.23 -14.33
CA THR A 991 -14.34 29.79 -14.62
C THR A 991 -15.65 29.16 -15.06
N SER A 992 -16.80 29.80 -14.82
CA SER A 992 -18.15 29.30 -15.20
C SER A 992 -18.70 29.90 -16.50
N ALA A 993 -17.96 30.81 -17.15
CA ALA A 993 -18.42 31.50 -18.36
C ALA A 993 -18.19 30.68 -19.65
N THR A 994 -19.16 29.82 -20.00
CA THR A 994 -19.12 28.86 -21.12
C THR A 994 -18.98 29.45 -22.54
N THR A 995 -18.93 30.78 -22.70
CA THR A 995 -18.73 31.45 -23.99
C THR A 995 -17.65 32.55 -23.96
N ALA A 996 -16.53 32.29 -23.28
CA ALA A 996 -15.31 33.08 -23.49
C ALA A 996 -14.77 32.85 -24.92
N PRO A 997 -14.61 33.90 -25.77
CA PRO A 997 -13.89 33.74 -27.03
C PRO A 997 -12.40 33.45 -26.75
N PRO A 998 -11.69 32.74 -27.65
CA PRO A 998 -10.30 32.35 -27.42
C PRO A 998 -9.41 33.55 -27.12
N LEU A 999 -8.65 33.45 -26.03
CA LEU A 999 -7.96 34.56 -25.35
C LEU A 999 -7.22 35.49 -26.31
N THR A 1000 -7.89 36.60 -26.63
CA THR A 1000 -7.35 37.72 -27.40
C THR A 1000 -7.94 39.03 -26.87
N TRP A 1001 -7.22 39.60 -25.90
CA TRP A 1001 -7.10 41.03 -25.61
C TRP A 1001 -7.57 41.61 -24.25
N VAL A 1002 -6.80 41.33 -23.18
CA VAL A 1002 -6.71 42.15 -21.92
C VAL A 1002 -5.25 42.22 -21.43
N ASP A 1003 -4.70 43.39 -21.16
CA ASP A 1003 -3.37 43.58 -20.53
C ASP A 1003 -3.40 44.91 -19.74
N ILE A 1004 -2.85 44.90 -18.52
CA ILE A 1004 -2.83 46.01 -17.56
C ILE A 1004 -1.37 46.42 -17.21
N GLU A 1005 -0.34 45.91 -17.89
CA GLU A 1005 1.01 46.48 -17.82
C GLU A 1005 1.06 47.86 -18.50
N PRO A 1006 1.44 48.95 -17.80
CA PRO A 1006 1.24 50.30 -18.35
C PRO A 1006 2.24 50.75 -19.44
N GLU A 1007 3.17 49.89 -19.87
CA GLU A 1007 4.15 50.20 -20.94
C GLU A 1007 3.96 49.38 -22.24
N VAL A 1008 3.23 48.26 -22.20
CA VAL A 1008 2.97 47.38 -23.36
C VAL A 1008 1.53 46.84 -23.27
N PRO A 1009 0.78 46.74 -24.38
CA PRO A 1009 -0.46 45.98 -24.43
C PRO A 1009 -0.32 44.77 -25.38
N ASP A 1010 -0.02 43.58 -24.84
CA ASP A 1010 0.07 42.30 -25.57
C ASP A 1010 -1.28 41.58 -25.66
N ALA A 1011 -2.01 41.67 -24.55
CA ALA A 1011 -3.41 41.49 -24.35
C ALA A 1011 -3.89 40.01 -24.37
N ILE A 1012 -3.74 39.36 -23.21
CA ILE A 1012 -4.37 38.11 -22.75
C ILE A 1012 -4.56 38.24 -21.22
N LEU A 1013 -5.79 38.15 -20.66
CA LEU A 1013 -5.97 38.28 -19.20
C LEU A 1013 -5.20 37.16 -18.49
N ASN A 1014 -4.17 37.52 -17.72
CA ASN A 1014 -3.20 36.56 -17.21
C ASN A 1014 -2.72 36.89 -15.79
N PHE A 1015 -1.86 36.03 -15.24
CA PHE A 1015 -1.34 36.17 -13.88
C PHE A 1015 -0.51 37.45 -13.67
N ALA A 1016 0.03 38.10 -14.70
CA ALA A 1016 0.69 39.41 -14.60
C ALA A 1016 -0.30 40.53 -14.25
N ASP A 1017 -1.51 40.53 -14.83
CA ASP A 1017 -2.55 41.52 -14.53
C ASP A 1017 -3.03 41.40 -13.07
N ILE A 1018 -3.29 40.15 -12.67
CA ILE A 1018 -3.67 39.79 -11.30
C ILE A 1018 -2.51 40.15 -10.34
N MET A 1019 -1.26 39.93 -10.75
CA MET A 1019 -0.08 40.31 -9.97
C MET A 1019 0.10 41.83 -9.88
N GLN A 1020 -0.22 42.64 -10.91
CA GLN A 1020 -0.25 44.10 -10.79
C GLN A 1020 -1.30 44.55 -9.76
N MET A 1021 -2.51 43.95 -9.77
CA MET A 1021 -3.53 44.22 -8.76
C MET A 1021 -3.10 43.82 -7.35
N VAL A 1022 -2.42 42.67 -7.18
CA VAL A 1022 -1.88 42.21 -5.88
C VAL A 1022 -0.72 43.10 -5.40
N LEU A 1023 0.18 43.49 -6.31
CA LEU A 1023 1.32 44.37 -6.00
C LEU A 1023 0.88 45.78 -5.58
N ALA A 1024 -0.20 46.31 -6.16
CA ALA A 1024 -0.75 47.62 -5.80
C ALA A 1024 -1.21 47.73 -4.32
N PHE A 1025 -1.47 46.60 -3.65
CA PHE A 1025 -1.82 46.54 -2.23
C PHE A 1025 -0.74 45.87 -1.36
N GLN A 1026 0.40 45.49 -1.93
CA GLN A 1026 1.46 44.77 -1.21
C GLN A 1026 2.20 45.70 -0.22
N GLY A 1027 1.98 45.48 1.08
CA GLY A 1027 2.74 46.13 2.16
C GLY A 1027 2.06 47.33 2.82
N GLU A 1028 0.91 47.79 2.31
CA GLU A 1028 0.08 48.76 3.04
C GLU A 1028 -0.59 48.08 4.27
N PRO A 1029 -0.66 48.75 5.43
CA PRO A 1029 -1.21 48.15 6.64
C PRO A 1029 -2.73 48.02 6.57
N TYR A 1030 -3.23 46.79 6.67
CA TYR A 1030 -4.66 46.43 6.66
C TYR A 1030 -5.50 47.26 7.65
N PRO A 1031 -6.56 47.98 7.22
CA PRO A 1031 -7.11 48.07 5.85
C PRO A 1031 -6.39 49.09 4.95
N TYR A 1032 -6.24 48.73 3.68
CA TYR A 1032 -5.43 49.46 2.68
C TYR A 1032 -5.93 50.86 2.31
N ARG A 1033 -5.02 51.68 1.77
CA ARG A 1033 -5.35 52.94 1.06
C ARG A 1033 -5.05 52.82 -0.43
N ALA A 1034 -5.91 53.40 -1.26
CA ALA A 1034 -5.63 53.58 -2.68
C ALA A 1034 -4.42 54.55 -2.89
N PRO A 1035 -3.48 54.24 -3.80
CA PRO A 1035 -2.37 55.14 -4.15
C PRO A 1035 -2.84 56.49 -4.71
N ALA A 1036 -2.07 57.54 -4.46
CA ALA A 1036 -2.41 58.91 -4.86
C ALA A 1036 -2.32 59.19 -6.38
N ASP A 1037 -1.61 58.31 -7.12
CA ASP A 1037 -1.32 58.42 -8.56
C ASP A 1037 -1.79 57.16 -9.31
N CYS A 1038 -2.90 56.54 -8.89
CA CYS A 1038 -3.60 55.52 -9.68
C CYS A 1038 -4.35 56.22 -10.85
N PRO A 1039 -4.07 55.89 -12.13
CA PRO A 1039 -4.47 56.69 -13.30
C PRO A 1039 -5.93 56.49 -13.77
#